data_AF-A0A7S4GEK1-F1
#
_entry.id   AF-A0A7S4GEK1-F1
#
_cell.length_a   1.000
_cell.length_b   1.000
_cell.length_c   1.000
_cell.angle_alpha   90.00
_cell.angle_beta   90.00
_cell.angle_gamma   90.00
#
_symmetry.space_group_name_H-M   'P 1'
#
loop_
_entity.id
_entity.type
_entity.pdbx_description
1 polymer ?
#
loop_
_entity_poly.entity_id
_entity_poly.type
_entity_poly.pdbx_seq_one_letter_code
_entity_poly.pdbx_strand_id
1 'polypeptide(L)'
;FFSWLLFVVQHVCNVLSNKVYGTMKTGGCPFRNPKDCPFYNKDDVVHTHEGVHVMGVDADDLGGIKEYVAKQHDQEKWKMAQEIQKLKLSLQEETTRANLLQERLELPKVTNVRETMQPLEEVERRLRSAIQHHQSDLWAAQLETHKCQRARLKDQAQAAEARAHGQDIDAVTRQLEERVRELNESKQMYAALEARMRALPDPEEAQARVAELSKQCLALDEQLQEQKAMVQRVESREAAAEQEIARLRQERDALAQAARASGDAALVQHEAVISDLEARIRSLEGEANAFGAREQGWREQVRDLEEKLKLATAHEQEMIKLKKRYEAQIGQTRTKSIVGAGVGADERKAFEQEQAEVANTKRMLQQQVDEYAQAFRALGDEKAALVAEREQLKRLPPPAGPARPPDKGQLDAQKAEILEDIAQLKRVRESLDREKLEVANDVAKLRKIEQSLRTEKADIAEDIKKLQELRHTLERERMEVAQDVANLRQVEQSLQADRDDVADDIQKLKQIAANLARKSKQQEAALQHGAPLPSAGFDEDQLRKQQEELRRGQEALQAEKRRMLAVVETVEKEQNSLRAARAALQKERQESEAGGRDRQGPCTACPSLRAENERLQKELEELERGIEERTRMLREETQALIQSTETSLKPRLEDLEVDARQIEQEKRALARAQAMLEEEKGDLRQMRKNLSLLETQRFFVLRDAVPPLEHEPKGAVRLPRLEELPRRGRGSVTRLAPLPAPQPAQPEEGGEALYKRQVISLGYLVDLKLRFQQVDTDSAGLLDFAKLKGFCVKRGITNLSDHELRGMIEQVDIDDRGGVDFWGFTAIQVFLGLQLGARGVDLPGWLGFMTQTQHFLPKLPPAPSPTAALNVTAPLPPASYPGPGKAGGTASPEPLSQSLPLDGPAA
;
A
#
# COMPACT_ATOMS: atom_id res chain seq x y z
N PHE A 1 -18.30 -14.42 24.76
CA PHE A 1 -19.33 -15.41 24.35
C PHE A 1 -19.80 -15.19 22.91
N PHE A 2 -20.44 -14.06 22.57
CA PHE A 2 -20.91 -13.81 21.18
C PHE A 2 -19.82 -13.92 20.09
N SER A 3 -18.63 -13.33 20.31
CA SER A 3 -17.51 -13.45 19.37
C SER A 3 -17.01 -14.90 19.17
N TRP A 4 -17.18 -15.75 20.19
CA TRP A 4 -16.85 -17.18 20.12
C TRP A 4 -17.92 -17.97 19.36
N LEU A 5 -19.19 -17.61 19.53
CA LEU A 5 -20.29 -18.19 18.75
C LEU A 5 -20.16 -17.87 17.25
N LEU A 6 -19.83 -16.62 16.90
CA LEU A 6 -19.55 -16.21 15.52
C LEU A 6 -18.36 -16.96 14.93
N PHE A 7 -17.27 -17.13 15.70
CA PHE A 7 -16.12 -17.92 15.28
C PHE A 7 -16.48 -19.38 14.98
N VAL A 8 -17.29 -20.02 15.85
CA VAL A 8 -17.76 -21.40 15.64
C VAL A 8 -18.63 -21.53 14.39
N VAL A 9 -19.56 -20.59 14.15
CA VAL A 9 -20.41 -20.60 12.94
C VAL A 9 -19.56 -20.42 11.68
N GLN A 10 -18.63 -19.46 11.66
CA GLN A 10 -17.71 -19.23 10.55
C GLN A 10 -16.87 -20.48 10.25
N HIS A 11 -16.37 -21.15 11.30
CA HIS A 11 -15.54 -22.35 11.16
C HIS A 11 -16.35 -23.54 10.61
N VAL A 12 -17.60 -23.73 11.06
CA VAL A 12 -18.51 -24.76 10.52
C VAL A 12 -18.84 -24.50 9.04
N CYS A 13 -19.12 -23.25 8.67
CA CYS A 13 -19.33 -22.89 7.26
C CYS A 13 -18.10 -23.16 6.38
N ASN A 14 -16.90 -22.82 6.85
CA ASN A 14 -15.65 -23.08 6.11
C ASN A 14 -15.37 -24.60 5.96
N VAL A 15 -15.61 -25.39 7.01
CA VAL A 15 -15.44 -26.87 6.96
C VAL A 15 -16.44 -27.53 6.00
N LEU A 16 -17.68 -27.03 5.93
CA LEU A 16 -18.68 -27.53 5.00
C LEU A 16 -18.35 -27.17 3.54
N SER A 17 -17.95 -25.92 3.25
CA SER A 17 -17.51 -25.51 1.91
C SER A 17 -16.31 -26.33 1.41
N ASN A 18 -15.31 -26.57 2.26
CA ASN A 18 -14.12 -27.33 1.87
C ASN A 18 -14.40 -28.83 1.65
N LYS A 19 -15.39 -29.42 2.35
CA LYS A 19 -15.80 -30.81 2.08
C LYS A 19 -16.59 -31.00 0.79
N VAL A 20 -17.30 -29.97 0.31
CA VAL A 20 -18.09 -30.05 -0.93
C VAL A 20 -17.23 -29.80 -2.18
N TYR A 21 -16.17 -28.98 -2.09
CA TYR A 21 -15.26 -28.74 -3.22
C TYR A 21 -14.03 -29.69 -3.28
N GLY A 22 -13.71 -30.40 -2.19
CA GLY A 22 -12.50 -31.21 -2.07
C GLY A 22 -12.48 -32.58 -2.77
N THR A 23 -13.59 -33.02 -3.39
CA THR A 23 -13.71 -34.39 -3.95
C THR A 23 -13.80 -34.45 -5.48
N MET A 24 -13.62 -33.33 -6.20
CA MET A 24 -13.57 -33.30 -7.66
C MET A 24 -12.35 -32.53 -8.20
N LYS A 25 -11.16 -33.15 -8.13
CA LYS A 25 -10.04 -33.07 -9.12
C LYS A 25 -8.70 -33.58 -8.52
N THR A 26 -8.40 -34.86 -8.72
CA THR A 26 -7.03 -35.39 -8.99
C THR A 26 -7.15 -36.88 -9.35
N GLY A 27 -6.41 -37.35 -10.36
CA GLY A 27 -6.38 -38.77 -10.72
C GLY A 27 -6.38 -39.05 -12.23
N GLY A 28 -5.31 -38.68 -12.93
CA GLY A 28 -5.12 -39.10 -14.33
C GLY A 28 -4.82 -40.60 -14.40
N CYS A 29 -5.63 -41.37 -15.13
CA CYS A 29 -5.47 -42.81 -15.25
C CYS A 29 -4.54 -43.16 -16.45
N PRO A 30 -3.46 -43.96 -16.25
CA PRO A 30 -2.44 -44.16 -17.28
C PRO A 30 -2.75 -45.36 -18.20
N PHE A 31 -3.93 -45.40 -18.82
CA PHE A 31 -4.29 -46.45 -19.77
C PHE A 31 -4.80 -45.88 -21.10
N ARG A 32 -4.17 -46.31 -22.20
CA ARG A 32 -4.32 -45.71 -23.54
C ARG A 32 -5.45 -46.33 -24.39
N ASN A 33 -6.20 -47.30 -23.84
CA ASN A 33 -7.29 -47.99 -24.53
C ASN A 33 -8.37 -48.45 -23.53
N PRO A 34 -9.68 -48.17 -23.73
CA PRO A 34 -10.72 -48.43 -22.71
C PRO A 34 -11.08 -49.90 -22.46
N LYS A 35 -10.45 -50.86 -23.15
CA LYS A 35 -10.79 -52.29 -23.07
C LYS A 35 -9.95 -53.10 -22.08
N ASP A 36 -8.86 -52.52 -21.56
CA ASP A 36 -7.86 -53.23 -20.77
C ASP A 36 -7.95 -52.92 -19.26
N CYS A 37 -9.09 -52.40 -18.79
CA CYS A 37 -9.31 -52.06 -17.39
C CYS A 37 -9.90 -53.26 -16.60
N PRO A 38 -9.20 -53.82 -15.59
CA PRO A 38 -9.58 -55.09 -14.95
C PRO A 38 -10.78 -55.01 -13.97
N PHE A 39 -11.51 -53.89 -13.94
CA PHE A 39 -12.67 -53.66 -13.06
C PHE A 39 -14.00 -53.52 -13.82
N TYR A 40 -14.03 -53.77 -15.13
CA TYR A 40 -15.24 -53.64 -15.94
C TYR A 40 -16.12 -54.90 -15.87
N ASN A 41 -16.94 -55.02 -14.83
CA ASN A 41 -17.96 -56.07 -14.74
C ASN A 41 -19.25 -55.62 -15.45
N LYS A 42 -19.91 -56.53 -16.18
CA LYS A 42 -20.90 -56.16 -17.22
C LYS A 42 -22.37 -56.38 -16.84
N ASP A 43 -22.61 -57.01 -15.70
CA ASP A 43 -23.93 -57.47 -15.29
C ASP A 43 -24.36 -56.81 -13.98
N ASP A 44 -25.03 -55.65 -14.09
CA ASP A 44 -25.94 -55.12 -13.06
C ASP A 44 -26.81 -54.01 -13.69
N VAL A 45 -27.90 -54.42 -14.35
CA VAL A 45 -28.93 -53.53 -14.89
C VAL A 45 -30.26 -53.88 -14.22
N VAL A 46 -30.73 -53.00 -13.33
CA VAL A 46 -32.11 -53.02 -12.82
C VAL A 46 -32.74 -51.65 -13.08
N HIS A 47 -33.84 -51.67 -13.83
CA HIS A 47 -34.64 -50.47 -14.10
C HIS A 47 -35.34 -49.96 -12.83
N THR A 48 -35.30 -48.65 -12.63
CA THR A 48 -36.45 -47.89 -12.11
C THR A 48 -36.65 -46.61 -12.92
N HIS A 49 -37.88 -46.41 -13.40
CA HIS A 49 -38.35 -45.13 -13.89
C HIS A 49 -38.78 -44.28 -12.70
N GLU A 50 -38.35 -43.03 -12.62
CA GLU A 50 -39.22 -41.88 -12.30
C GLU A 50 -38.47 -40.56 -12.58
N GLY A 51 -39.10 -39.65 -13.31
CA GLY A 51 -38.48 -38.39 -13.72
C GLY A 51 -38.76 -37.29 -12.71
N VAL A 52 -37.70 -36.74 -12.10
CA VAL A 52 -37.77 -35.48 -11.35
C VAL A 52 -37.00 -34.42 -12.13
N HIS A 53 -37.72 -33.46 -12.69
CA HIS A 53 -37.12 -32.23 -13.24
C HIS A 53 -36.47 -31.44 -12.10
N VAL A 54 -35.14 -31.40 -12.06
CA VAL A 54 -34.41 -30.39 -11.29
C VAL A 54 -34.29 -29.15 -12.17
N MET A 55 -34.92 -28.05 -11.78
CA MET A 55 -34.71 -26.77 -12.44
C MET A 55 -33.28 -26.31 -12.19
N GLY A 56 -32.53 -26.07 -13.26
CA GLY A 56 -31.28 -25.30 -13.17
C GLY A 56 -31.62 -23.86 -12.81
N VAL A 57 -30.97 -23.33 -11.77
CA VAL A 57 -30.96 -21.89 -11.50
C VAL A 57 -29.78 -21.33 -12.25
N ASP A 58 -30.03 -20.41 -13.18
CA ASP A 58 -28.98 -19.80 -14.00
C ASP A 58 -28.10 -18.86 -13.17
N ALA A 59 -26.87 -18.63 -13.63
CA ALA A 59 -25.85 -17.91 -12.87
C ALA A 59 -26.21 -16.44 -12.55
N ASP A 60 -27.17 -15.86 -13.28
CA ASP A 60 -27.59 -14.48 -13.14
C ASP A 60 -28.45 -14.23 -11.88
N ASP A 61 -29.20 -15.22 -11.40
CA ASP A 61 -30.02 -15.12 -10.17
C ASP A 61 -29.17 -14.93 -8.90
N LEU A 62 -27.90 -15.33 -8.94
CA LEU A 62 -26.96 -15.14 -7.83
C LEU A 62 -26.53 -13.66 -7.65
N GLY A 63 -26.74 -12.81 -8.65
CA GLY A 63 -26.48 -11.37 -8.56
C GLY A 63 -27.45 -10.67 -7.61
N GLY A 64 -28.76 -10.84 -7.85
CA GLY A 64 -29.81 -10.23 -7.04
C GLY A 64 -29.79 -10.67 -5.58
N ILE A 65 -29.46 -11.94 -5.31
CA ILE A 65 -29.35 -12.48 -3.94
C ILE A 65 -28.19 -11.80 -3.18
N LYS A 66 -27.03 -11.57 -3.83
CA LYS A 66 -25.90 -10.87 -3.19
C LYS A 66 -26.23 -9.42 -2.87
N GLU A 67 -26.89 -8.72 -3.78
CA GLU A 67 -27.29 -7.31 -3.57
C GLU A 67 -28.35 -7.19 -2.46
N TYR A 68 -29.31 -8.11 -2.41
CA TYR A 68 -30.32 -8.18 -1.34
C TYR A 68 -29.69 -8.44 0.04
N VAL A 69 -28.74 -9.39 0.13
CA VAL A 69 -28.02 -9.69 1.38
C VAL A 69 -27.16 -8.50 1.84
N ALA A 70 -26.50 -7.79 0.92
CA ALA A 70 -25.77 -6.57 1.24
C ALA A 70 -26.68 -5.47 1.81
N LYS A 71 -27.82 -5.19 1.16
CA LYS A 71 -28.80 -4.20 1.62
C LYS A 71 -29.41 -4.55 2.98
N GLN A 72 -29.67 -5.83 3.27
CA GLN A 72 -30.13 -6.28 4.60
C GLN A 72 -29.06 -6.07 5.68
N HIS A 73 -27.81 -6.46 5.40
CA HIS A 73 -26.69 -6.31 6.33
C HIS A 73 -26.42 -4.84 6.71
N ASP A 74 -26.49 -3.91 5.76
CA ASP A 74 -26.32 -2.49 6.05
C ASP A 74 -27.54 -1.88 6.77
N GLN A 75 -28.76 -2.39 6.51
CA GLN A 75 -29.94 -2.00 7.28
C GLN A 75 -29.88 -2.49 8.74
N GLU A 76 -29.32 -3.67 9.01
CA GLU A 76 -29.10 -4.17 10.38
C GLU A 76 -27.99 -3.39 11.11
N LYS A 77 -26.88 -3.07 10.43
CA LYS A 77 -25.84 -2.18 10.97
C LYS A 77 -26.41 -0.84 11.42
N TRP A 78 -27.24 -0.21 10.58
CA TRP A 78 -27.84 1.09 10.89
C TRP A 78 -28.79 1.02 12.09
N LYS A 79 -29.64 -0.01 12.18
CA LYS A 79 -30.50 -0.25 13.36
C LYS A 79 -29.68 -0.47 14.63
N MET A 80 -28.57 -1.22 14.55
CA MET A 80 -27.69 -1.46 15.70
C MET A 80 -26.99 -0.17 16.16
N ALA A 81 -26.58 0.69 15.23
CA ALA A 81 -26.02 2.00 15.56
C ALA A 81 -27.02 2.89 16.31
N GLN A 82 -28.31 2.85 15.95
CA GLN A 82 -29.35 3.61 16.65
C GLN A 82 -29.59 3.13 18.10
N GLU A 83 -29.64 1.82 18.35
CA GLU A 83 -29.78 1.31 19.73
C GLU A 83 -28.53 1.59 20.57
N ILE A 84 -27.32 1.56 20.00
CA ILE A 84 -26.09 2.00 20.68
C ILE A 84 -26.16 3.49 21.05
N GLN A 85 -26.66 4.35 20.14
CA GLN A 85 -26.85 5.79 20.39
C GLN A 85 -27.83 6.03 21.56
N LYS A 86 -28.94 5.28 21.58
CA LYS A 86 -29.98 5.35 22.60
C LYS A 86 -29.50 4.89 23.98
N LEU A 87 -28.69 3.82 24.04
CA LEU A 87 -28.07 3.36 25.28
C LEU A 87 -27.04 4.37 25.84
N LYS A 88 -26.28 5.06 24.97
CA LYS A 88 -25.38 6.15 25.38
C LYS A 88 -26.13 7.30 26.04
N LEU A 89 -27.25 7.73 25.45
CA LEU A 89 -28.10 8.79 26.02
C LEU A 89 -28.68 8.38 27.37
N SER A 90 -29.21 7.16 27.51
CA SER A 90 -29.75 6.66 28.78
C SER A 90 -28.68 6.57 29.89
N LEU A 91 -27.45 6.17 29.54
CA LEU A 91 -26.33 6.15 30.49
C LEU A 91 -25.92 7.56 30.92
N GLN A 92 -25.96 8.52 29.99
CA GLN A 92 -25.67 9.93 30.28
C GLN A 92 -26.73 10.53 31.22
N GLU A 93 -28.02 10.25 30.98
CA GLU A 93 -29.13 10.68 31.85
C GLU A 93 -28.99 10.15 33.29
N GLU A 94 -28.75 8.85 33.47
CA GLU A 94 -28.56 8.27 34.81
C GLU A 94 -27.27 8.75 35.49
N THR A 95 -26.22 9.07 34.73
CA THR A 95 -25.01 9.72 35.27
C THR A 95 -25.30 11.12 35.77
N THR A 96 -26.06 11.93 35.01
CA THR A 96 -26.53 13.25 35.46
C THR A 96 -27.42 13.15 36.69
N ARG A 97 -28.27 12.12 36.75
CA ARG A 97 -29.18 11.85 37.88
C ARG A 97 -28.44 11.47 39.15
N ALA A 98 -27.38 10.65 39.05
CA ALA A 98 -26.50 10.31 40.16
C ALA A 98 -25.78 11.55 40.71
N ASN A 99 -25.26 12.42 39.84
CA ASN A 99 -24.60 13.66 40.23
C ASN A 99 -25.57 14.61 40.98
N LEU A 100 -26.81 14.78 40.50
CA LEU A 100 -27.84 15.59 41.16
C LEU A 100 -28.31 15.02 42.51
N LEU A 101 -28.21 13.70 42.71
CA LEU A 101 -28.48 13.05 44.00
C LEU A 101 -27.32 13.24 44.99
N GLN A 102 -26.08 13.21 44.48
CA GLN A 102 -24.88 13.49 45.27
C GLN A 102 -24.83 14.96 45.74
N GLU A 103 -25.28 15.89 44.91
CA GLU A 103 -25.37 17.33 45.21
C GLU A 103 -26.47 17.68 46.24
N ARG A 104 -27.42 16.76 46.48
CA ARG A 104 -28.58 16.97 47.38
C ARG A 104 -28.41 16.46 48.81
N LEU A 105 -27.27 15.86 49.16
CA LEU A 105 -27.06 15.19 50.45
C LEU A 105 -25.91 15.80 51.27
N GLU A 106 -26.09 17.05 51.70
CA GLU A 106 -25.27 17.68 52.74
C GLU A 106 -26.13 18.02 53.99
N LEU A 107 -25.56 17.79 55.19
CA LEU A 107 -26.11 18.00 56.56
C LEU A 107 -27.07 16.89 57.10
N PRO A 108 -27.20 16.73 58.44
CA PRO A 108 -26.14 16.13 59.25
C PRO A 108 -26.58 14.94 60.14
N LYS A 109 -25.60 14.08 60.46
CA LYS A 109 -25.56 12.98 61.46
C LYS A 109 -26.83 12.70 62.28
N VAL A 110 -27.58 11.65 61.88
CA VAL A 110 -28.58 10.97 62.72
C VAL A 110 -28.02 9.62 63.19
N THR A 111 -27.91 9.43 64.51
CA THR A 111 -27.29 8.25 65.13
C THR A 111 -28.29 7.15 65.48
N ASN A 112 -29.02 6.59 64.49
CA ASN A 112 -29.57 5.23 64.60
C ASN A 112 -29.96 4.61 63.24
N VAL A 113 -28.97 4.17 62.45
CA VAL A 113 -29.20 3.64 61.08
C VAL A 113 -29.91 2.27 61.06
N ARG A 114 -29.92 1.53 62.19
CA ARG A 114 -30.42 0.16 62.22
C ARG A 114 -31.96 0.05 62.16
N GLU A 115 -32.67 1.06 62.64
CA GLU A 115 -34.14 1.10 62.64
C GLU A 115 -34.70 1.67 61.32
N THR A 116 -33.89 2.39 60.55
CA THR A 116 -34.28 2.96 59.24
C THR A 116 -34.01 2.05 58.05
N MET A 117 -33.26 0.94 58.22
CA MET A 117 -32.89 0.05 57.11
C MET A 117 -33.87 -1.10 56.83
N GLN A 118 -34.66 -1.56 57.81
CA GLN A 118 -35.68 -2.61 57.56
C GLN A 118 -36.73 -2.23 56.50
N PRO A 119 -37.26 -0.98 56.47
CA PRO A 119 -38.12 -0.54 55.36
C PRO A 119 -37.40 -0.56 54.00
N LEU A 120 -36.10 -0.30 53.97
CA LEU A 120 -35.28 -0.29 52.77
C LEU A 120 -35.01 -1.71 52.24
N GLU A 121 -34.74 -2.68 53.10
CA GLU A 121 -34.62 -4.10 52.72
C GLU A 121 -35.96 -4.69 52.24
N GLU A 122 -37.09 -4.23 52.81
CA GLU A 122 -38.44 -4.57 52.33
C GLU A 122 -38.73 -3.94 50.96
N VAL A 123 -38.40 -2.67 50.77
CA VAL A 123 -38.49 -1.97 49.47
C VAL A 123 -37.60 -2.64 48.43
N GLU A 124 -36.36 -3.02 48.76
CA GLU A 124 -35.45 -3.69 47.84
C GLU A 124 -35.98 -5.07 47.42
N ARG A 125 -36.55 -5.84 48.36
CA ARG A 125 -37.17 -7.14 48.04
C ARG A 125 -38.39 -6.99 47.12
N ARG A 126 -39.21 -5.96 47.36
CA ARG A 126 -40.34 -5.59 46.49
C ARG A 126 -39.86 -5.10 45.12
N LEU A 127 -38.77 -4.33 45.07
CA LEU A 127 -38.16 -3.86 43.82
C LEU A 127 -37.65 -5.04 42.99
N ARG A 128 -36.91 -5.98 43.62
CA ARG A 128 -36.43 -7.21 42.96
C ARG A 128 -37.59 -8.06 42.42
N SER A 129 -38.67 -8.22 43.19
CA SER A 129 -39.87 -8.94 42.75
C SER A 129 -40.61 -8.21 41.62
N ALA A 130 -40.74 -6.89 41.70
CA ALA A 130 -41.36 -6.06 40.66
C ALA A 130 -40.53 -6.05 39.36
N ILE A 131 -39.20 -6.01 39.45
CA ILE A 131 -38.29 -6.15 38.31
C ILE A 131 -38.46 -7.53 37.67
N GLN A 132 -38.59 -8.61 38.45
CA GLN A 132 -38.82 -9.96 37.92
C GLN A 132 -40.16 -10.10 37.19
N HIS A 133 -41.24 -9.52 37.73
CA HIS A 133 -42.53 -9.46 37.03
C HIS A 133 -42.44 -8.57 35.79
N HIS A 134 -41.85 -7.37 35.89
CA HIS A 134 -41.73 -6.47 34.76
C HIS A 134 -40.84 -7.03 33.64
N GLN A 135 -39.81 -7.83 33.96
CA GLN A 135 -39.03 -8.59 32.97
C GLN A 135 -39.86 -9.68 32.29
N SER A 136 -40.71 -10.41 33.04
CA SER A 136 -41.65 -11.38 32.48
C SER A 136 -42.68 -10.71 31.57
N ASP A 137 -43.23 -9.57 31.98
CA ASP A 137 -44.21 -8.79 31.22
C ASP A 137 -43.56 -8.14 29.99
N LEU A 138 -42.32 -7.66 30.09
CA LEU A 138 -41.52 -7.21 28.94
C LEU A 138 -41.27 -8.35 27.95
N TRP A 139 -41.01 -9.57 28.42
CA TRP A 139 -40.78 -10.72 27.54
C TRP A 139 -42.08 -11.16 26.85
N ALA A 140 -43.21 -11.15 27.56
CA ALA A 140 -44.54 -11.37 26.97
C ALA A 140 -44.93 -10.27 25.97
N ALA A 141 -44.68 -9.00 26.31
CA ALA A 141 -44.92 -7.85 25.43
C ALA A 141 -43.99 -7.84 24.22
N GLN A 142 -42.74 -8.26 24.34
CA GLN A 142 -41.82 -8.47 23.22
C GLN A 142 -42.31 -9.61 22.33
N LEU A 143 -42.80 -10.71 22.89
CA LEU A 143 -43.36 -11.82 22.13
C LEU A 143 -44.61 -11.41 21.33
N GLU A 144 -45.53 -10.65 21.93
CA GLU A 144 -46.69 -10.08 21.21
C GLU A 144 -46.30 -8.99 20.23
N THR A 145 -45.29 -8.16 20.54
CA THR A 145 -44.75 -7.17 19.59
C THR A 145 -44.13 -7.87 18.39
N HIS A 146 -43.42 -8.99 18.57
CA HIS A 146 -42.89 -9.80 17.47
C HIS A 146 -43.99 -10.51 16.67
N LYS A 147 -45.08 -10.98 17.30
CA LYS A 147 -46.25 -11.50 16.57
C LYS A 147 -46.93 -10.40 15.74
N CYS A 148 -47.12 -9.22 16.31
CA CYS A 148 -47.71 -8.06 15.65
C CYS A 148 -46.80 -7.49 14.53
N GLN A 149 -45.48 -7.49 14.73
CA GLN A 149 -44.50 -7.18 13.69
C GLN A 149 -44.51 -8.23 12.58
N ARG A 150 -44.61 -9.52 12.90
CA ARG A 150 -44.69 -10.59 11.89
C ARG A 150 -45.99 -10.52 11.08
N ALA A 151 -47.10 -10.12 11.70
CA ALA A 151 -48.34 -9.80 10.99
C ALA A 151 -48.14 -8.58 10.08
N ARG A 152 -47.65 -7.45 10.62
CA ARG A 152 -47.35 -6.24 9.83
C ARG A 152 -46.37 -6.47 8.69
N LEU A 153 -45.36 -7.31 8.85
CA LEU A 153 -44.41 -7.67 7.79
C LEU A 153 -45.06 -8.55 6.72
N LYS A 154 -46.04 -9.39 7.09
CA LYS A 154 -46.84 -10.16 6.14
C LYS A 154 -47.79 -9.25 5.35
N ASP A 155 -48.46 -8.32 6.03
CA ASP A 155 -49.32 -7.31 5.42
C ASP A 155 -48.51 -6.33 4.55
N GLN A 156 -47.29 -5.97 4.96
CA GLN A 156 -46.35 -5.15 4.18
C GLN A 156 -45.76 -5.92 3.00
N ALA A 157 -45.51 -7.22 3.11
CA ALA A 157 -45.11 -8.05 1.97
C ALA A 157 -46.25 -8.12 0.93
N GLN A 158 -47.48 -8.39 1.37
CA GLN A 158 -48.66 -8.39 0.49
C GLN A 158 -48.96 -7.00 -0.10
N ALA A 159 -48.74 -5.93 0.67
CA ALA A 159 -48.84 -4.55 0.16
C ALA A 159 -47.67 -4.14 -0.75
N ALA A 160 -46.49 -4.74 -0.60
CA ALA A 160 -45.35 -4.54 -1.50
C ALA A 160 -45.55 -5.30 -2.81
N GLU A 161 -46.05 -6.53 -2.76
CA GLU A 161 -46.48 -7.34 -3.90
C GLU A 161 -47.60 -6.63 -4.69
N ALA A 162 -48.57 -6.03 -4.01
CA ALA A 162 -49.59 -5.18 -4.62
C ALA A 162 -49.06 -3.83 -5.18
N ARG A 163 -47.94 -3.30 -4.68
CA ARG A 163 -47.30 -2.07 -5.19
C ARG A 163 -46.32 -2.33 -6.33
N ALA A 164 -45.68 -3.51 -6.35
CA ALA A 164 -44.75 -3.93 -7.41
C ALA A 164 -45.43 -4.06 -8.78
N HIS A 165 -46.75 -4.26 -8.81
CA HIS A 165 -47.55 -4.24 -10.05
C HIS A 165 -48.09 -2.85 -10.43
N GLY A 166 -47.76 -1.79 -9.68
CA GLY A 166 -48.46 -0.51 -9.78
C GLY A 166 -47.72 0.66 -10.43
N GLN A 167 -46.38 0.72 -10.39
CA GLN A 167 -45.62 1.89 -10.85
C GLN A 167 -44.31 1.54 -11.57
N ASP A 168 -44.14 2.17 -12.73
CA ASP A 168 -42.91 2.33 -13.54
C ASP A 168 -42.24 1.09 -14.14
N ILE A 169 -43.00 0.02 -14.36
CA ILE A 169 -42.63 -1.02 -15.34
C ILE A 169 -42.39 -0.38 -16.72
N ASP A 170 -43.26 0.54 -17.17
CA ASP A 170 -43.16 1.16 -18.49
C ASP A 170 -41.85 1.91 -18.76
N ALA A 171 -41.26 2.62 -17.77
CA ALA A 171 -39.99 3.32 -17.96
C ALA A 171 -38.81 2.34 -18.04
N VAL A 172 -38.78 1.34 -17.15
CA VAL A 172 -37.74 0.30 -17.14
C VAL A 172 -37.85 -0.59 -18.38
N THR A 173 -39.06 -0.94 -18.79
CA THR A 173 -39.33 -1.68 -20.04
C THR A 173 -38.92 -0.87 -21.26
N ARG A 174 -39.19 0.44 -21.33
CA ARG A 174 -38.67 1.28 -22.44
C ARG A 174 -37.15 1.32 -22.46
N GLN A 175 -36.48 1.49 -21.32
CA GLN A 175 -35.01 1.44 -21.25
C GLN A 175 -34.43 0.08 -21.64
N LEU A 176 -35.09 -1.03 -21.27
CA LEU A 176 -34.71 -2.37 -21.69
C LEU A 176 -34.97 -2.62 -23.18
N GLU A 177 -36.10 -2.18 -23.71
CA GLU A 177 -36.42 -2.24 -25.14
C GLU A 177 -35.44 -1.42 -25.98
N GLU A 178 -35.02 -0.25 -25.48
CA GLU A 178 -34.01 0.60 -26.11
C GLU A 178 -32.63 -0.06 -26.11
N ARG A 179 -32.15 -0.58 -24.97
CA ARG A 179 -30.89 -1.34 -24.89
C ARG A 179 -30.93 -2.64 -25.71
N VAL A 180 -32.07 -3.31 -25.80
CA VAL A 180 -32.26 -4.49 -26.67
C VAL A 180 -32.27 -4.10 -28.16
N ARG A 181 -32.79 -2.92 -28.51
CA ARG A 181 -32.71 -2.35 -29.86
C ARG A 181 -31.26 -2.04 -30.23
N GLU A 182 -30.52 -1.32 -29.38
CA GLU A 182 -29.09 -1.04 -29.56
C GLU A 182 -28.25 -2.32 -29.70
N LEU A 183 -28.50 -3.34 -28.86
CA LEU A 183 -27.84 -4.65 -28.97
C LEU A 183 -28.15 -5.37 -30.28
N ASN A 184 -29.38 -5.25 -30.80
CA ASN A 184 -29.76 -5.85 -32.08
C ASN A 184 -29.20 -5.07 -33.28
N GLU A 185 -29.17 -3.74 -33.22
CA GLU A 185 -28.50 -2.89 -34.22
C GLU A 185 -26.99 -3.16 -34.26
N SER A 186 -26.36 -3.31 -33.09
CA SER A 186 -24.95 -3.72 -32.97
C SER A 186 -24.72 -5.11 -33.58
N LYS A 187 -25.56 -6.11 -33.27
CA LYS A 187 -25.49 -7.45 -33.90
C LYS A 187 -25.67 -7.40 -35.42
N GLN A 188 -26.59 -6.58 -35.93
CA GLN A 188 -26.77 -6.36 -37.37
C GLN A 188 -25.55 -5.68 -38.01
N MET A 189 -24.94 -4.70 -37.32
CA MET A 189 -23.71 -4.06 -37.75
C MET A 189 -22.56 -5.08 -37.83
N TYR A 190 -22.38 -5.93 -36.81
CA TYR A 190 -21.38 -7.02 -36.83
C TYR A 190 -21.64 -8.03 -37.96
N ALA A 191 -22.88 -8.46 -38.18
CA ALA A 191 -23.23 -9.38 -39.26
C ALA A 191 -23.00 -8.75 -40.65
N ALA A 192 -23.33 -7.46 -40.83
CA ALA A 192 -23.07 -6.72 -42.06
C ALA A 192 -21.56 -6.47 -42.28
N LEU A 193 -20.79 -6.26 -41.22
CA LEU A 193 -19.33 -6.13 -41.28
C LEU A 193 -18.68 -7.47 -41.65
N GLU A 194 -19.12 -8.58 -41.04
CA GLU A 194 -18.63 -9.93 -41.37
C GLU A 194 -18.98 -10.31 -42.82
N ALA A 195 -20.20 -9.98 -43.28
CA ALA A 195 -20.60 -10.18 -44.67
C ALA A 195 -19.75 -9.33 -45.65
N ARG A 196 -19.47 -8.06 -45.31
CA ARG A 196 -18.54 -7.22 -46.08
C ARG A 196 -17.12 -7.78 -46.09
N MET A 197 -16.62 -8.26 -44.96
CA MET A 197 -15.28 -8.85 -44.86
C MET A 197 -15.12 -10.13 -45.67
N ARG A 198 -16.15 -10.98 -45.74
CA ARG A 198 -16.18 -12.14 -46.65
C ARG A 198 -16.21 -11.74 -48.13
N ALA A 199 -16.54 -10.49 -48.43
CA ALA A 199 -16.55 -9.91 -49.78
C ALA A 199 -15.34 -8.98 -50.06
N LEU A 200 -14.43 -8.76 -49.10
CA LEU A 200 -13.19 -8.01 -49.32
C LEU A 200 -12.18 -8.89 -50.08
N PRO A 201 -11.75 -8.53 -51.29
CA PRO A 201 -10.85 -9.36 -52.09
C PRO A 201 -9.37 -9.19 -51.71
N ASP A 202 -9.01 -8.16 -50.93
CA ASP A 202 -7.62 -7.75 -50.71
C ASP A 202 -7.21 -7.74 -49.22
N PRO A 203 -6.13 -8.45 -48.83
CA PRO A 203 -5.58 -8.37 -47.47
C PRO A 203 -5.05 -6.99 -47.07
N GLU A 204 -4.69 -6.11 -48.01
CA GLU A 204 -4.22 -4.75 -47.71
C GLU A 204 -5.36 -3.89 -47.14
N GLU A 205 -6.58 -4.00 -47.69
CA GLU A 205 -7.75 -3.25 -47.19
C GLU A 205 -8.16 -3.72 -45.77
N ALA A 206 -8.07 -5.03 -45.51
CA ALA A 206 -8.28 -5.58 -44.17
C ALA A 206 -7.22 -5.06 -43.16
N GLN A 207 -5.96 -4.93 -43.57
CA GLN A 207 -4.89 -4.39 -42.73
C GLN A 207 -5.06 -2.87 -42.49
N ALA A 208 -5.46 -2.11 -43.51
CA ALA A 208 -5.81 -0.69 -43.36
C ALA A 208 -6.99 -0.50 -42.38
N ARG A 209 -8.00 -1.37 -42.43
CA ARG A 209 -9.15 -1.31 -41.52
C ARG A 209 -8.78 -1.64 -40.06
N VAL A 210 -7.88 -2.59 -39.83
CA VAL A 210 -7.33 -2.85 -38.49
C VAL A 210 -6.58 -1.62 -37.97
N ALA A 211 -5.68 -1.05 -38.76
CA ALA A 211 -4.91 0.13 -38.36
C ALA A 211 -5.80 1.35 -38.03
N GLU A 212 -6.92 1.53 -38.75
CA GLU A 212 -7.88 2.59 -38.48
C GLU A 212 -8.69 2.34 -37.19
N LEU A 213 -9.04 1.09 -36.88
CA LEU A 213 -9.65 0.74 -35.59
C LEU A 213 -8.67 0.94 -34.43
N SER A 214 -7.39 0.58 -34.59
CA SER A 214 -6.36 0.84 -33.57
C SER A 214 -6.22 2.33 -33.24
N LYS A 215 -6.29 3.22 -34.26
CA LYS A 215 -6.31 4.68 -34.02
C LYS A 215 -7.56 5.13 -33.26
N GLN A 216 -8.72 4.55 -33.55
CA GLN A 216 -9.96 4.89 -32.85
C GLN A 216 -9.93 4.41 -31.39
N CYS A 217 -9.33 3.26 -31.11
CA CYS A 217 -9.04 2.82 -29.73
C CYS A 217 -8.11 3.81 -29.01
N LEU A 218 -7.02 4.26 -29.64
CA LEU A 218 -6.10 5.23 -29.06
C LEU A 218 -6.77 6.58 -28.75
N ALA A 219 -7.56 7.12 -29.70
CA ALA A 219 -8.28 8.38 -29.49
C ALA A 219 -9.33 8.30 -28.36
N LEU A 220 -9.98 7.13 -28.20
CA LEU A 220 -10.90 6.88 -27.08
C LEU A 220 -10.16 6.76 -25.74
N ASP A 221 -8.97 6.17 -25.71
CA ASP A 221 -8.15 6.13 -24.48
C ASP A 221 -7.62 7.52 -24.11
N GLU A 222 -7.15 8.32 -25.07
CA GLU A 222 -6.77 9.73 -24.83
C GLU A 222 -7.92 10.53 -24.21
N GLN A 223 -9.13 10.46 -24.79
CA GLN A 223 -10.33 11.09 -24.23
C GLN A 223 -10.68 10.57 -22.82
N LEU A 224 -10.49 9.27 -22.58
CA LEU A 224 -10.71 8.66 -21.26
C LEU A 224 -9.69 9.16 -20.23
N GLN A 225 -8.41 9.32 -20.59
CA GLN A 225 -7.39 9.88 -19.70
C GLN A 225 -7.66 11.36 -19.39
N GLU A 226 -8.08 12.16 -20.37
CA GLU A 226 -8.47 13.56 -20.16
C GLU A 226 -9.63 13.66 -19.16
N GLN A 227 -10.69 12.85 -19.33
CA GLN A 227 -11.83 12.82 -18.42
C GLN A 227 -11.46 12.32 -17.01
N LYS A 228 -10.55 11.34 -16.89
CA LYS A 228 -10.03 10.89 -15.58
C LYS A 228 -9.21 11.98 -14.88
N ALA A 229 -8.33 12.68 -15.60
CA ALA A 229 -7.61 13.83 -15.07
C ALA A 229 -8.55 14.98 -14.67
N MET A 230 -9.66 15.14 -15.39
CA MET A 230 -10.74 16.07 -15.04
C MET A 230 -11.42 15.69 -13.72
N VAL A 231 -11.80 14.42 -13.51
CA VAL A 231 -12.35 13.94 -12.23
C VAL A 231 -11.39 14.18 -11.07
N GLN A 232 -10.10 13.86 -11.22
CA GLN A 232 -9.07 14.10 -10.18
C GLN A 232 -8.92 15.59 -9.80
N ARG A 233 -9.13 16.51 -10.75
CA ARG A 233 -9.15 17.97 -10.46
C ARG A 233 -10.39 18.41 -9.69
N VAL A 234 -11.48 17.65 -9.74
CA VAL A 234 -12.69 17.88 -8.92
C VAL A 234 -12.49 17.29 -7.53
N GLU A 235 -12.08 16.01 -7.44
CA GLU A 235 -11.74 15.32 -6.17
C GLU A 235 -10.77 16.15 -5.31
N SER A 236 -9.70 16.68 -5.91
CA SER A 236 -8.71 17.50 -5.20
C SER A 236 -9.23 18.88 -4.76
N ARG A 237 -10.23 19.45 -5.45
CA ARG A 237 -10.90 20.70 -5.03
C ARG A 237 -11.91 20.46 -3.93
N GLU A 238 -12.64 19.35 -3.99
CA GLU A 238 -13.56 18.91 -2.93
C GLU A 238 -12.80 18.63 -1.64
N ALA A 239 -11.71 17.86 -1.69
CA ALA A 239 -10.84 17.62 -0.54
C ALA A 239 -10.23 18.91 0.06
N ALA A 240 -9.90 19.90 -0.78
CA ALA A 240 -9.44 21.21 -0.30
C ALA A 240 -10.56 22.02 0.39
N ALA A 241 -11.79 21.96 -0.12
CA ALA A 241 -12.96 22.57 0.51
C ALA A 241 -13.30 21.90 1.85
N GLU A 242 -13.24 20.56 1.93
CA GLU A 242 -13.44 19.81 3.17
C GLU A 242 -12.38 20.16 4.24
N GLN A 243 -11.11 20.31 3.84
CA GLN A 243 -10.04 20.73 4.76
C GLN A 243 -10.27 22.14 5.30
N GLU A 244 -10.72 23.08 4.46
CA GLU A 244 -11.04 24.45 4.90
C GLU A 244 -12.29 24.47 5.80
N ILE A 245 -13.32 23.68 5.49
CA ILE A 245 -14.48 23.49 6.37
C ILE A 245 -14.04 22.93 7.74
N ALA A 246 -13.13 21.95 7.77
CA ALA A 246 -12.60 21.39 9.00
C ALA A 246 -11.81 22.43 9.82
N ARG A 247 -10.98 23.26 9.16
CA ARG A 247 -10.25 24.37 9.80
C ARG A 247 -11.19 25.41 10.40
N LEU A 248 -12.17 25.89 9.64
CA LEU A 248 -13.14 26.89 10.10
C LEU A 248 -14.01 26.35 11.27
N ARG A 249 -14.34 25.05 11.27
CA ARG A 249 -15.01 24.41 12.41
C ARG A 249 -14.12 24.39 13.67
N GLN A 250 -12.83 24.11 13.53
CA GLN A 250 -11.87 24.19 14.65
C GLN A 250 -11.72 25.63 15.17
N GLU A 251 -11.61 26.63 14.28
CA GLU A 251 -11.56 28.05 14.66
C GLU A 251 -12.83 28.49 15.40
N ARG A 252 -14.01 28.11 14.90
CA ARG A 252 -15.30 28.32 15.57
C ARG A 252 -15.33 27.69 16.96
N ASP A 253 -14.90 26.44 17.08
CA ASP A 253 -14.95 25.71 18.35
C ASP A 253 -13.94 26.28 19.38
N ALA A 254 -12.79 26.76 18.93
CA ALA A 254 -11.83 27.48 19.77
C ALA A 254 -12.40 28.84 20.24
N LEU A 255 -13.05 29.60 19.35
CA LEU A 255 -13.73 30.85 19.73
C LEU A 255 -14.91 30.60 20.69
N ALA A 256 -15.68 29.53 20.49
CA ALA A 256 -16.75 29.15 21.41
C ALA A 256 -16.21 28.75 22.80
N GLN A 257 -15.04 28.12 22.89
CA GLN A 257 -14.36 27.85 24.16
C GLN A 257 -13.83 29.13 24.81
N ALA A 258 -13.22 30.04 24.02
CA ALA A 258 -12.75 31.33 24.51
C ALA A 258 -13.90 32.21 25.05
N ALA A 259 -15.04 32.25 24.35
CA ALA A 259 -16.24 32.98 24.77
C ALA A 259 -16.79 32.47 26.12
N ARG A 260 -16.77 31.15 26.34
CA ARG A 260 -17.16 30.55 27.64
C ARG A 260 -16.21 30.91 28.78
N ALA A 261 -14.95 31.23 28.48
CA ALA A 261 -13.94 31.58 29.47
C ALA A 261 -13.88 33.08 29.80
N SER A 262 -14.37 33.95 28.93
CA SER A 262 -14.19 35.42 29.01
C SER A 262 -15.35 36.21 29.61
N GLY A 263 -16.50 35.57 29.85
CA GLY A 263 -17.66 36.16 30.51
C GLY A 263 -18.53 37.07 29.62
N ASP A 264 -19.68 37.49 30.17
CA ASP A 264 -20.82 38.03 29.40
C ASP A 264 -20.49 39.19 28.45
N ALA A 265 -19.53 40.06 28.81
CA ALA A 265 -19.17 41.22 27.99
C ALA A 265 -18.37 40.87 26.71
N ALA A 266 -17.58 39.80 26.74
CA ALA A 266 -16.83 39.32 25.57
C ALA A 266 -17.68 38.40 24.67
N LEU A 267 -18.71 37.79 25.24
CA LEU A 267 -19.63 36.85 24.59
C LEU A 267 -20.27 37.47 23.33
N VAL A 268 -20.76 38.71 23.43
CA VAL A 268 -21.38 39.46 22.31
C VAL A 268 -20.41 39.70 21.13
N GLN A 269 -19.12 39.91 21.40
CA GLN A 269 -18.12 40.10 20.34
C GLN A 269 -17.77 38.78 19.66
N HIS A 270 -17.70 37.68 20.42
CA HIS A 270 -17.43 36.36 19.87
C HIS A 270 -18.62 35.77 19.09
N GLU A 271 -19.87 36.03 19.51
CA GLU A 271 -21.08 35.57 18.79
C GLU A 271 -21.14 36.07 17.34
N ALA A 272 -20.78 37.33 17.09
CA ALA A 272 -20.74 37.89 15.74
C ALA A 272 -19.72 37.14 14.84
N VAL A 273 -18.51 36.89 15.35
CA VAL A 273 -17.46 36.17 14.60
C VAL A 273 -17.86 34.69 14.38
N ILE A 274 -18.48 34.05 15.37
CA ILE A 274 -19.00 32.68 15.24
C ILE A 274 -20.09 32.61 14.16
N SER A 275 -21.01 33.58 14.11
CA SER A 275 -22.04 33.67 13.07
C SER A 275 -21.46 33.81 11.65
N ASP A 276 -20.43 34.64 11.49
CA ASP A 276 -19.74 34.82 10.20
C ASP A 276 -18.99 33.55 9.77
N LEU A 277 -18.31 32.88 10.71
CA LEU A 277 -17.67 31.57 10.46
C LEU A 277 -18.69 30.51 10.05
N GLU A 278 -19.85 30.45 10.70
CA GLU A 278 -20.92 29.53 10.31
C GLU A 278 -21.51 29.85 8.93
N ALA A 279 -21.65 31.14 8.58
CA ALA A 279 -22.06 31.54 7.24
C ALA A 279 -21.02 31.10 6.18
N ARG A 280 -19.73 31.23 6.49
CA ARG A 280 -18.64 30.77 5.61
C ARG A 280 -18.62 29.25 5.46
N ILE A 281 -18.78 28.51 6.54
CA ILE A 281 -18.88 27.04 6.55
C ILE A 281 -20.06 26.60 5.66
N ARG A 282 -21.26 27.17 5.85
CA ARG A 282 -22.45 26.84 5.03
C ARG A 282 -22.23 27.14 3.53
N SER A 283 -21.51 28.20 3.19
CA SER A 283 -21.16 28.51 1.80
C SER A 283 -20.25 27.45 1.19
N LEU A 284 -19.18 27.04 1.90
CA LEU A 284 -18.24 26.03 1.43
C LEU A 284 -18.88 24.63 1.39
N GLU A 285 -19.77 24.29 2.31
CA GLU A 285 -20.58 23.07 2.25
C GLU A 285 -21.47 23.07 1.00
N GLY A 286 -22.04 24.21 0.62
CA GLY A 286 -22.78 24.37 -0.64
C GLY A 286 -21.90 24.14 -1.89
N GLU A 287 -20.67 24.67 -1.88
CA GLU A 287 -19.70 24.47 -2.96
C GLU A 287 -19.24 23.00 -3.06
N ALA A 288 -18.90 22.36 -1.94
CA ALA A 288 -18.51 20.95 -1.88
C ALA A 288 -19.62 20.03 -2.42
N ASN A 289 -20.88 20.22 -1.97
CA ASN A 289 -22.02 19.47 -2.50
C ASN A 289 -22.22 19.69 -4.01
N ALA A 290 -21.95 20.89 -4.52
CA ALA A 290 -22.00 21.19 -5.96
C ALA A 290 -20.84 20.57 -6.75
N PHE A 291 -19.67 20.34 -6.12
CA PHE A 291 -18.57 19.57 -6.71
C PHE A 291 -18.93 18.08 -6.79
N GLY A 292 -19.35 17.44 -5.68
CA GLY A 292 -19.75 16.04 -5.68
C GLY A 292 -20.86 15.71 -6.68
N ALA A 293 -21.84 16.61 -6.88
CA ALA A 293 -22.88 16.44 -7.90
C ALA A 293 -22.33 16.48 -9.35
N ARG A 294 -21.31 17.31 -9.62
CA ARG A 294 -20.62 17.34 -10.94
C ARG A 294 -19.70 16.14 -11.11
N GLU A 295 -19.02 15.75 -10.05
CA GLU A 295 -18.12 14.62 -9.99
C GLU A 295 -18.85 13.32 -10.35
N GLN A 296 -20.06 13.09 -9.82
CA GLN A 296 -20.89 11.94 -10.20
C GLN A 296 -21.18 11.90 -11.70
N GLY A 297 -21.61 13.01 -12.31
CA GLY A 297 -21.84 13.08 -13.76
C GLY A 297 -20.58 12.85 -14.59
N TRP A 298 -19.41 13.27 -14.10
CA TRP A 298 -18.12 13.03 -14.78
C TRP A 298 -17.65 11.58 -14.61
N ARG A 299 -17.89 10.95 -13.44
CA ARG A 299 -17.66 9.51 -13.22
C ARG A 299 -18.55 8.64 -14.11
N GLU A 300 -19.77 9.07 -14.41
CA GLU A 300 -20.65 8.40 -15.39
C GLU A 300 -20.11 8.54 -16.82
N GLN A 301 -19.67 9.74 -17.24
CA GLN A 301 -19.03 9.93 -18.55
C GLN A 301 -17.74 9.10 -18.71
N VAL A 302 -16.92 9.00 -17.66
CA VAL A 302 -15.75 8.11 -17.63
C VAL A 302 -16.17 6.64 -17.78
N ARG A 303 -17.24 6.19 -17.11
CA ARG A 303 -17.75 4.82 -17.22
C ARG A 303 -18.22 4.50 -18.65
N ASP A 304 -18.97 5.41 -19.28
CA ASP A 304 -19.42 5.28 -20.66
C ASP A 304 -18.25 5.21 -21.66
N LEU A 305 -17.20 6.00 -21.44
CA LEU A 305 -15.97 5.93 -22.24
C LEU A 305 -15.20 4.63 -22.02
N GLU A 306 -15.13 4.11 -20.79
CA GLU A 306 -14.56 2.79 -20.53
C GLU A 306 -15.33 1.65 -21.21
N GLU A 307 -16.66 1.70 -21.24
CA GLU A 307 -17.47 0.71 -21.97
C GLU A 307 -17.27 0.81 -23.49
N LYS A 308 -17.22 2.03 -24.05
CA LYS A 308 -16.89 2.26 -25.47
C LYS A 308 -15.49 1.76 -25.83
N LEU A 309 -14.48 2.02 -24.99
CA LEU A 309 -13.11 1.55 -25.20
C LEU A 309 -13.01 0.02 -25.09
N LYS A 310 -13.73 -0.61 -24.15
CA LYS A 310 -13.82 -2.08 -24.04
C LYS A 310 -14.44 -2.69 -25.30
N LEU A 311 -15.52 -2.11 -25.82
CA LEU A 311 -16.17 -2.54 -27.06
C LEU A 311 -15.27 -2.35 -28.29
N ALA A 312 -14.58 -1.21 -28.41
CA ALA A 312 -13.64 -0.93 -29.50
C ALA A 312 -12.45 -1.91 -29.49
N THR A 313 -11.82 -2.11 -28.32
CA THR A 313 -10.72 -3.07 -28.13
C THR A 313 -11.17 -4.51 -28.41
N ALA A 314 -12.39 -4.89 -27.99
CA ALA A 314 -12.94 -6.21 -28.31
C ALA A 314 -13.15 -6.40 -29.82
N HIS A 315 -13.64 -5.36 -30.51
CA HIS A 315 -13.79 -5.39 -31.96
C HIS A 315 -12.43 -5.50 -32.67
N GLU A 316 -11.43 -4.72 -32.26
CA GLU A 316 -10.06 -4.79 -32.77
C GLU A 316 -9.46 -6.20 -32.57
N GLN A 317 -9.64 -6.80 -31.40
CA GLN A 317 -9.18 -8.16 -31.12
C GLN A 317 -9.87 -9.21 -32.02
N GLU A 318 -11.17 -9.10 -32.27
CA GLU A 318 -11.84 -9.99 -33.24
C GLU A 318 -11.34 -9.76 -34.68
N MET A 319 -11.08 -8.51 -35.07
CA MET A 319 -10.46 -8.21 -36.37
C MET A 319 -9.06 -8.82 -36.51
N ILE A 320 -8.24 -8.77 -35.46
CA ILE A 320 -6.92 -9.43 -35.41
C ILE A 320 -7.06 -10.96 -35.48
N LYS A 321 -8.05 -11.55 -34.78
CA LYS A 321 -8.34 -13.00 -34.86
C LYS A 321 -8.79 -13.41 -36.27
N LEU A 322 -9.64 -12.60 -36.92
CA LEU A 322 -10.08 -12.81 -38.30
C LEU A 322 -8.92 -12.70 -39.27
N LYS A 323 -8.05 -11.69 -39.13
CA LYS A 323 -6.81 -11.57 -39.93
C LYS A 323 -5.95 -12.82 -39.81
N LYS A 324 -5.69 -13.29 -38.58
CA LYS A 324 -4.92 -14.52 -38.33
C LYS A 324 -5.58 -15.78 -38.92
N ARG A 325 -6.91 -15.88 -38.89
CA ARG A 325 -7.65 -16.99 -39.56
C ARG A 325 -7.49 -16.94 -41.08
N TYR A 326 -7.54 -15.74 -41.68
CA TYR A 326 -7.36 -15.55 -43.12
C TYR A 326 -5.91 -15.83 -43.56
N GLU A 327 -4.92 -15.32 -42.83
CA GLU A 327 -3.49 -15.63 -43.02
C GLU A 327 -3.22 -17.15 -42.89
N ALA A 328 -3.86 -17.81 -41.91
CA ALA A 328 -3.77 -19.26 -41.76
C ALA A 328 -4.46 -20.04 -42.89
N GLN A 329 -5.59 -19.55 -43.43
CA GLN A 329 -6.24 -20.14 -44.61
C GLN A 329 -5.38 -20.00 -45.86
N ILE A 330 -4.77 -18.84 -46.12
CA ILE A 330 -3.79 -18.65 -47.19
C ILE A 330 -2.56 -19.55 -46.99
N GLY A 331 -2.10 -19.72 -45.75
CA GLY A 331 -1.04 -20.67 -45.41
C GLY A 331 -1.43 -22.12 -45.69
N GLN A 332 -2.68 -22.52 -45.41
CA GLN A 332 -3.19 -23.86 -45.68
C GLN A 332 -3.43 -24.13 -47.17
N THR A 333 -3.90 -23.17 -47.96
CA THR A 333 -4.03 -23.35 -49.42
C THR A 333 -2.65 -23.44 -50.08
N ARG A 334 -1.70 -22.59 -49.68
CA ARG A 334 -0.30 -22.67 -50.14
C ARG A 334 0.40 -23.97 -49.75
N THR A 335 0.19 -24.50 -48.54
CA THR A 335 0.81 -25.77 -48.12
C THR A 335 0.14 -27.00 -48.74
N LYS A 336 -1.19 -26.99 -48.94
CA LYS A 336 -1.89 -28.03 -49.73
C LYS A 336 -1.48 -28.03 -51.20
N SER A 337 -1.08 -26.89 -51.76
CA SER A 337 -0.47 -26.81 -53.10
C SER A 337 0.93 -27.41 -53.19
N ILE A 338 1.62 -27.64 -52.07
CA ILE A 338 3.00 -28.16 -52.04
C ILE A 338 3.05 -29.65 -51.65
N VAL A 339 2.09 -30.15 -50.87
CA VAL A 339 2.00 -31.56 -50.47
C VAL A 339 0.93 -32.28 -51.29
N GLY A 340 1.33 -32.80 -52.45
CA GLY A 340 0.42 -33.48 -53.37
C GLY A 340 -0.01 -34.88 -52.93
N ALA A 341 -1.29 -35.04 -52.57
CA ALA A 341 -2.11 -36.23 -52.86
C ALA A 341 -3.57 -35.99 -52.41
N GLY A 342 -4.52 -35.88 -53.36
CA GLY A 342 -5.96 -35.96 -53.04
C GLY A 342 -6.82 -34.70 -53.21
N VAL A 343 -6.32 -33.62 -53.82
CA VAL A 343 -7.18 -32.49 -54.23
C VAL A 343 -8.19 -32.95 -55.29
N GLY A 344 -9.47 -32.64 -55.07
CA GLY A 344 -10.61 -33.10 -55.86
C GLY A 344 -10.63 -32.55 -57.29
N ALA A 345 -11.34 -33.23 -58.19
CA ALA A 345 -11.32 -32.91 -59.62
C ALA A 345 -11.76 -31.47 -59.95
N ASP A 346 -12.66 -30.89 -59.16
CA ASP A 346 -13.20 -29.55 -59.42
C ASP A 346 -12.31 -28.43 -58.86
N GLU A 347 -11.59 -28.66 -57.75
CA GLU A 347 -10.53 -27.75 -57.27
C GLU A 347 -9.32 -27.75 -58.22
N ARG A 348 -9.01 -28.88 -58.86
CA ARG A 348 -8.01 -28.92 -59.95
C ARG A 348 -8.45 -28.11 -61.16
N LYS A 349 -9.71 -28.22 -61.60
CA LYS A 349 -10.23 -27.40 -62.71
C LYS A 349 -10.16 -25.91 -62.40
N ALA A 350 -10.48 -25.49 -61.16
CA ALA A 350 -10.39 -24.09 -60.76
C ALA A 350 -8.94 -23.58 -60.82
N PHE A 351 -7.97 -24.36 -60.32
CA PHE A 351 -6.54 -23.99 -60.40
C PHE A 351 -5.98 -24.06 -61.84
N GLU A 352 -6.42 -25.04 -62.64
CA GLU A 352 -6.09 -25.13 -64.07
C GLU A 352 -6.70 -23.95 -64.85
N GLN A 353 -7.88 -23.45 -64.46
CA GLN A 353 -8.50 -22.26 -65.02
C GLN A 353 -7.75 -20.98 -64.61
N GLU A 354 -7.39 -20.81 -63.35
CA GLU A 354 -6.60 -19.66 -62.89
C GLU A 354 -5.20 -19.65 -63.54
N GLN A 355 -4.54 -20.81 -63.65
CA GLN A 355 -3.30 -20.94 -64.42
C GLN A 355 -3.52 -20.70 -65.91
N ALA A 356 -4.66 -21.09 -66.49
CA ALA A 356 -5.00 -20.76 -67.87
C ALA A 356 -5.20 -19.25 -68.07
N GLU A 357 -5.81 -18.54 -67.12
CA GLU A 357 -6.00 -17.08 -67.15
C GLU A 357 -4.67 -16.32 -67.00
N VAL A 358 -3.80 -16.74 -66.08
CA VAL A 358 -2.43 -16.21 -65.97
C VAL A 358 -1.61 -16.52 -67.24
N ALA A 359 -1.72 -17.73 -67.79
CA ALA A 359 -1.06 -18.09 -69.05
C ALA A 359 -1.63 -17.31 -70.25
N ASN A 360 -2.93 -17.01 -70.26
CA ASN A 360 -3.57 -16.22 -71.32
C ASN A 360 -3.16 -14.75 -71.23
N THR A 361 -3.08 -14.18 -70.03
CA THR A 361 -2.56 -12.84 -69.78
C THR A 361 -1.09 -12.73 -70.21
N LYS A 362 -0.28 -13.75 -69.90
CA LYS A 362 1.11 -13.84 -70.36
C LYS A 362 1.22 -13.99 -71.88
N ARG A 363 0.34 -14.75 -72.53
CA ARG A 363 0.27 -14.83 -74.00
C ARG A 363 -0.16 -13.50 -74.62
N MET A 364 -1.12 -12.79 -74.03
CA MET A 364 -1.57 -11.48 -74.51
C MET A 364 -0.45 -10.44 -74.42
N LEU A 365 0.28 -10.40 -73.30
CA LEU A 365 1.46 -9.53 -73.17
C LEU A 365 2.59 -9.92 -74.13
N GLN A 366 2.84 -11.22 -74.32
CA GLN A 366 3.81 -11.69 -75.32
C GLN A 366 3.37 -11.35 -76.74
N GLN A 367 2.07 -11.48 -77.05
CA GLN A 367 1.51 -11.13 -78.35
C GLN A 367 1.62 -9.62 -78.60
N GLN A 368 1.38 -8.77 -77.61
CA GLN A 368 1.64 -7.32 -77.72
C GLN A 368 3.13 -7.03 -77.99
N VAL A 369 4.06 -7.70 -77.28
CA VAL A 369 5.51 -7.58 -77.54
C VAL A 369 5.86 -8.05 -78.96
N ASP A 370 5.26 -9.14 -79.43
CA ASP A 370 5.49 -9.69 -80.76
C ASP A 370 4.86 -8.82 -81.86
N GLU A 371 3.71 -8.19 -81.61
CA GLU A 371 3.05 -7.19 -82.47
C GLU A 371 3.91 -5.92 -82.58
N TYR A 372 4.44 -5.38 -81.47
CA TYR A 372 5.42 -4.30 -81.52
C TYR A 372 6.69 -4.71 -82.28
N ALA A 373 7.21 -5.93 -82.07
CA ALA A 373 8.35 -6.44 -82.81
C ALA A 373 8.06 -6.71 -84.30
N GLN A 374 6.80 -6.96 -84.68
CA GLN A 374 6.36 -7.04 -86.08
C GLN A 374 6.22 -5.65 -86.69
N ALA A 375 5.65 -4.67 -85.98
CA ALA A 375 5.58 -3.28 -86.42
C ALA A 375 6.97 -2.67 -86.66
N PHE A 376 7.94 -2.92 -85.76
CA PHE A 376 9.34 -2.52 -85.98
C PHE A 376 10.00 -3.21 -87.19
N ARG A 377 9.63 -4.45 -87.50
CA ARG A 377 10.09 -5.16 -88.71
C ARG A 377 9.45 -4.59 -89.98
N ALA A 378 8.14 -4.37 -89.97
CA ALA A 378 7.41 -3.74 -91.08
C ALA A 378 7.96 -2.35 -91.43
N LEU A 379 8.28 -1.51 -90.43
CA LEU A 379 8.96 -0.23 -90.64
C LEU A 379 10.39 -0.38 -91.20
N GLY A 380 11.08 -1.48 -90.86
CA GLY A 380 12.37 -1.85 -91.44
C GLY A 380 12.26 -2.27 -92.90
N ASP A 381 11.24 -3.07 -93.24
CA ASP A 381 10.96 -3.56 -94.58
C ASP A 381 10.42 -2.45 -95.50
N GLU A 382 9.55 -1.57 -95.00
CA GLU A 382 9.09 -0.37 -95.71
C GLU A 382 10.25 0.58 -96.03
N LYS A 383 11.15 0.79 -95.06
CA LYS A 383 12.40 1.53 -95.29
C LYS A 383 13.30 0.84 -96.32
N ALA A 384 13.36 -0.50 -96.35
CA ALA A 384 14.10 -1.24 -97.37
C ALA A 384 13.44 -1.14 -98.75
N ALA A 385 12.11 -1.16 -98.82
CA ALA A 385 11.33 -0.98 -100.04
C ALA A 385 11.52 0.43 -100.64
N LEU A 386 11.46 1.48 -99.82
CA LEU A 386 11.75 2.86 -100.23
C LEU A 386 13.19 3.03 -100.73
N VAL A 387 14.16 2.31 -100.15
CA VAL A 387 15.55 2.27 -100.66
C VAL A 387 15.63 1.54 -102.01
N ALA A 388 14.89 0.43 -102.19
CA ALA A 388 14.84 -0.31 -103.45
C ALA A 388 14.12 0.48 -104.57
N GLU A 389 13.01 1.16 -104.26
CA GLU A 389 12.29 2.05 -105.19
C GLU A 389 13.18 3.23 -105.61
N ARG A 390 13.91 3.83 -104.68
CA ARG A 390 14.93 4.85 -104.98
C ARG A 390 16.04 4.34 -105.92
N GLU A 391 16.43 3.07 -105.81
CA GLU A 391 17.37 2.44 -106.76
C GLU A 391 16.72 2.07 -108.11
N GLN A 392 15.43 1.74 -108.15
CA GLN A 392 14.70 1.56 -109.42
C GLN A 392 14.50 2.90 -110.16
N LEU A 393 14.18 3.97 -109.45
CA LEU A 393 14.08 5.33 -110.01
C LEU A 393 15.41 5.82 -110.63
N LYS A 394 16.56 5.38 -110.11
CA LYS A 394 17.88 5.62 -110.74
C LYS A 394 18.11 4.84 -112.04
N ARG A 395 17.32 3.80 -112.32
CA ARG A 395 17.46 2.91 -113.49
C ARG A 395 16.48 3.22 -114.62
N LEU A 396 15.52 4.11 -114.42
CA LEU A 396 14.61 4.54 -115.49
C LEU A 396 15.38 5.38 -116.54
N PRO A 397 15.21 5.11 -117.84
CA PRO A 397 15.75 5.98 -118.88
C PRO A 397 15.10 7.37 -118.82
N PRO A 398 15.82 8.45 -119.15
CA PRO A 398 15.27 9.81 -119.09
C PRO A 398 14.07 9.95 -120.03
N PRO A 399 12.99 10.65 -119.62
CA PRO A 399 11.76 10.74 -120.39
C PRO A 399 11.98 11.49 -121.71
N ALA A 400 11.72 10.80 -122.82
CA ALA A 400 11.79 11.38 -124.15
C ALA A 400 10.50 12.16 -124.48
N GLY A 401 10.44 13.44 -124.07
CA GLY A 401 9.36 14.34 -124.43
C GLY A 401 9.49 15.72 -123.75
N PRO A 402 9.24 16.84 -124.47
CA PRO A 402 9.41 18.18 -123.92
C PRO A 402 8.23 18.60 -123.04
N ALA A 403 8.10 17.98 -121.87
CA ALA A 403 7.34 18.57 -120.78
C ALA A 403 8.04 19.86 -120.34
N ARG A 404 7.28 20.94 -120.10
CA ARG A 404 7.83 22.21 -119.60
C ARG A 404 8.69 21.93 -118.36
N PRO A 405 9.93 22.46 -118.26
CA PRO A 405 10.72 22.28 -117.06
C PRO A 405 9.97 22.90 -115.87
N PRO A 406 9.81 22.18 -114.75
CA PRO A 406 9.38 22.82 -113.51
C PRO A 406 10.41 23.89 -113.15
N ASP A 407 9.94 25.02 -112.62
CA ASP A 407 10.80 26.16 -112.34
C ASP A 407 11.91 25.73 -111.38
N LYS A 408 13.17 25.92 -111.79
CA LYS A 408 14.35 25.40 -111.09
C LYS A 408 14.39 25.89 -109.64
N GLY A 409 13.87 27.10 -109.39
CA GLY A 409 13.74 27.65 -108.05
C GLY A 409 12.84 26.84 -107.10
N GLN A 410 11.74 26.24 -107.57
CA GLN A 410 10.87 25.42 -106.73
C GLN A 410 11.55 24.10 -106.33
N LEU A 411 12.28 23.49 -107.26
CA LEU A 411 12.93 22.19 -107.06
C LEU A 411 14.18 22.32 -106.17
N ASP A 412 14.87 23.45 -106.22
CA ASP A 412 15.97 23.75 -105.29
C ASP A 412 15.47 24.22 -103.91
N ALA A 413 14.30 24.87 -103.82
CA ALA A 413 13.63 25.17 -102.55
C ALA A 413 13.18 23.90 -101.80
N GLN A 414 12.49 22.97 -102.47
CA GLN A 414 12.08 21.69 -101.85
C GLN A 414 13.27 20.84 -101.37
N LYS A 415 14.42 20.90 -102.06
CA LYS A 415 15.65 20.25 -101.58
C LYS A 415 16.19 20.91 -100.30
N ALA A 416 16.10 22.23 -100.18
CA ALA A 416 16.55 22.94 -98.98
C ALA A 416 15.67 22.57 -97.77
N GLU A 417 14.36 22.54 -97.95
CA GLU A 417 13.37 22.11 -96.94
C GLU A 417 13.64 20.67 -96.45
N ILE A 418 13.78 19.70 -97.37
CA ILE A 418 14.09 18.30 -97.02
C ILE A 418 15.46 18.17 -96.30
N LEU A 419 16.45 18.99 -96.67
CA LEU A 419 17.76 18.99 -95.98
C LEU A 419 17.66 19.58 -94.56
N GLU A 420 16.80 20.57 -94.35
CA GLU A 420 16.51 21.11 -93.03
C GLU A 420 15.78 20.09 -92.14
N ASP A 421 14.75 19.42 -92.65
CA ASP A 421 14.04 18.33 -91.94
C ASP A 421 14.98 17.19 -91.53
N ILE A 422 15.88 16.77 -92.43
CA ILE A 422 16.93 15.79 -92.11
C ILE A 422 17.86 16.29 -91.00
N ALA A 423 18.15 17.59 -90.95
CA ALA A 423 18.95 18.20 -89.88
C ALA A 423 18.17 18.36 -88.57
N GLN A 424 16.84 18.53 -88.60
CA GLN A 424 15.99 18.50 -87.41
C GLN A 424 15.87 17.09 -86.84
N LEU A 425 15.59 16.07 -87.68
CA LEU A 425 15.49 14.67 -87.26
C LEU A 425 16.80 14.14 -86.65
N LYS A 426 17.97 14.57 -87.15
CA LYS A 426 19.26 14.27 -86.51
C LYS A 426 19.36 14.85 -85.10
N ARG A 427 18.99 16.13 -84.92
CA ARG A 427 18.97 16.79 -83.60
C ARG A 427 18.02 16.10 -82.61
N VAL A 428 16.83 15.68 -83.06
CA VAL A 428 15.89 14.91 -82.24
C VAL A 428 16.47 13.55 -81.83
N ARG A 429 17.09 12.82 -82.75
CA ARG A 429 17.76 11.55 -82.44
C ARG A 429 18.89 11.73 -81.42
N GLU A 430 19.72 12.75 -81.58
CA GLU A 430 20.80 13.08 -80.65
C GLU A 430 20.28 13.57 -79.27
N SER A 431 19.06 14.09 -79.18
CA SER A 431 18.37 14.32 -77.88
C SER A 431 17.94 13.01 -77.26
N LEU A 432 17.21 12.18 -78.02
CA LEU A 432 16.66 10.90 -77.54
C LEU A 432 17.77 9.93 -77.10
N ASP A 433 18.90 9.89 -77.81
CA ASP A 433 20.03 9.03 -77.45
C ASP A 433 20.80 9.58 -76.21
N ARG A 434 20.70 10.88 -75.88
CA ARG A 434 21.16 11.45 -74.60
C ARG A 434 20.20 11.11 -73.45
N GLU A 435 18.90 11.29 -73.65
CA GLU A 435 17.86 10.97 -72.66
C GLU A 435 17.89 9.47 -72.28
N LYS A 436 18.08 8.57 -73.25
CA LYS A 436 18.28 7.13 -72.97
C LYS A 436 19.50 6.85 -72.09
N LEU A 437 20.59 7.60 -72.26
CA LEU A 437 21.80 7.44 -71.45
C LEU A 437 21.59 7.96 -70.02
N GLU A 438 20.85 9.06 -69.86
CA GLU A 438 20.45 9.59 -68.55
C GLU A 438 19.54 8.60 -67.79
N VAL A 439 18.48 8.10 -68.44
CA VAL A 439 17.60 7.06 -67.87
C VAL A 439 18.38 5.79 -67.50
N ALA A 440 19.34 5.35 -68.33
CA ALA A 440 20.18 4.20 -68.00
C ALA A 440 21.06 4.44 -66.76
N ASN A 441 21.59 5.65 -66.57
CA ASN A 441 22.34 6.03 -65.39
C ASN A 441 21.45 6.07 -64.14
N ASP A 442 20.21 6.57 -64.24
CA ASP A 442 19.29 6.62 -63.11
C ASP A 442 18.77 5.23 -62.70
N VAL A 443 18.50 4.34 -63.66
CA VAL A 443 18.24 2.92 -63.39
C VAL A 443 19.43 2.27 -62.66
N ALA A 444 20.66 2.64 -62.99
CA ALA A 444 21.85 2.15 -62.28
C ALA A 444 21.99 2.73 -60.85
N LYS A 445 21.59 3.99 -60.62
CA LYS A 445 21.52 4.59 -59.26
C LYS A 445 20.45 3.89 -58.42
N LEU A 446 19.24 3.72 -58.96
CA LEU A 446 18.12 3.07 -58.27
C LEU A 446 18.46 1.63 -57.85
N ARG A 447 19.16 0.86 -58.68
CA ARG A 447 19.66 -0.49 -58.32
C ARG A 447 20.65 -0.48 -57.15
N LYS A 448 21.48 0.56 -57.00
CA LYS A 448 22.36 0.70 -55.82
C LYS A 448 21.57 1.03 -54.56
N ILE A 449 20.58 1.90 -54.65
CA ILE A 449 19.68 2.22 -53.52
C ILE A 449 18.91 0.97 -53.10
N GLU A 450 18.38 0.19 -54.05
CA GLU A 450 17.70 -1.08 -53.77
C GLU A 450 18.62 -2.10 -53.07
N GLN A 451 19.90 -2.14 -53.41
CA GLN A 451 20.88 -2.98 -52.72
C GLN A 451 21.14 -2.51 -51.27
N SER A 452 21.28 -1.20 -51.03
CA SER A 452 21.42 -0.63 -49.67
C SER A 452 20.20 -0.94 -48.79
N LEU A 453 18.98 -0.73 -49.33
CA LEU A 453 17.74 -1.03 -48.62
C LEU A 453 17.59 -2.53 -48.32
N ARG A 454 18.13 -3.42 -49.15
CA ARG A 454 18.15 -4.86 -48.89
C ARG A 454 19.13 -5.23 -47.77
N THR A 455 20.28 -4.57 -47.65
CA THR A 455 21.22 -4.78 -46.53
C THR A 455 20.67 -4.21 -45.23
N GLU A 456 20.18 -2.96 -45.23
CA GLU A 456 19.57 -2.32 -44.06
C GLU A 456 18.38 -3.13 -43.53
N LYS A 457 17.54 -3.68 -44.42
CA LYS A 457 16.43 -4.57 -44.04
C LYS A 457 16.90 -5.88 -43.39
N ALA A 458 18.07 -6.40 -43.77
CA ALA A 458 18.64 -7.59 -43.16
C ALA A 458 19.20 -7.28 -41.76
N ASP A 459 19.88 -6.14 -41.60
CA ASP A 459 20.41 -5.68 -40.31
C ASP A 459 19.28 -5.40 -39.31
N ILE A 460 18.21 -4.70 -39.73
CA ILE A 460 17.00 -4.47 -38.92
C ILE A 460 16.35 -5.80 -38.52
N ALA A 461 16.30 -6.79 -39.41
CA ALA A 461 15.73 -8.10 -39.11
C ALA A 461 16.57 -8.88 -38.07
N GLU A 462 17.88 -8.65 -38.01
CA GLU A 462 18.77 -9.24 -36.99
C GLU A 462 18.62 -8.53 -35.64
N ASP A 463 18.52 -7.20 -35.61
CA ASP A 463 18.29 -6.45 -34.37
C ASP A 463 16.91 -6.74 -33.76
N ILE A 464 15.89 -7.01 -34.59
CA ILE A 464 14.58 -7.49 -34.11
C ILE A 464 14.72 -8.84 -33.36
N LYS A 465 15.59 -9.75 -33.79
CA LYS A 465 15.84 -11.02 -33.05
C LYS A 465 16.52 -10.75 -31.72
N LYS A 466 17.57 -9.93 -31.68
CA LYS A 466 18.27 -9.55 -30.44
C LYS A 466 17.30 -8.93 -29.42
N LEU A 467 16.38 -8.06 -29.89
CA LEU A 467 15.33 -7.48 -29.04
C LEU A 467 14.33 -8.52 -28.52
N GLN A 468 14.00 -9.55 -29.31
CA GLN A 468 13.17 -10.67 -28.85
C GLN A 468 13.89 -11.53 -27.79
N GLU A 469 15.19 -11.79 -27.96
CA GLU A 469 16.03 -12.51 -26.98
C GLU A 469 16.19 -11.75 -25.66
N LEU A 470 16.44 -10.43 -25.73
CA LEU A 470 16.48 -9.55 -24.57
C LEU A 470 15.13 -9.51 -23.85
N ARG A 471 14.01 -9.40 -24.59
CA ARG A 471 12.67 -9.45 -24.02
C ARG A 471 12.43 -10.77 -23.26
N HIS A 472 12.80 -11.92 -23.81
CA HIS A 472 12.64 -13.20 -23.13
C HIS A 472 13.53 -13.35 -21.88
N THR A 473 14.67 -12.66 -21.85
CA THR A 473 15.53 -12.60 -20.65
C THR A 473 14.88 -11.73 -19.55
N LEU A 474 14.40 -10.54 -19.91
CA LEU A 474 13.65 -9.67 -18.99
C LEU A 474 12.35 -10.32 -18.47
N GLU A 475 11.64 -11.09 -19.31
CA GLU A 475 10.46 -11.86 -18.89
C GLU A 475 10.83 -12.97 -17.87
N ARG A 476 12.02 -13.56 -17.97
CA ARG A 476 12.53 -14.55 -17.01
C ARG A 476 12.89 -13.90 -15.67
N GLU A 477 13.69 -12.83 -15.69
CA GLU A 477 14.08 -12.06 -14.50
C GLU A 477 12.85 -11.51 -13.77
N ARG A 478 11.84 -11.02 -14.50
CA ARG A 478 10.57 -10.58 -13.92
C ARG A 478 9.81 -11.69 -13.20
N MET A 479 9.86 -12.93 -13.69
CA MET A 479 9.24 -14.08 -12.99
C MET A 479 10.03 -14.48 -11.74
N GLU A 480 11.36 -14.37 -11.76
CA GLU A 480 12.23 -14.62 -10.60
C GLU A 480 11.96 -13.60 -9.48
N VAL A 481 11.97 -12.30 -9.80
CA VAL A 481 11.59 -11.23 -8.86
C VAL A 481 10.16 -11.41 -8.33
N ALA A 482 9.21 -11.86 -9.16
CA ALA A 482 7.84 -12.13 -8.70
C ALA A 482 7.77 -13.30 -7.72
N GLN A 483 8.62 -14.33 -7.88
CA GLN A 483 8.75 -15.44 -6.93
C GLN A 483 9.38 -14.98 -5.62
N ASP A 484 10.42 -14.13 -5.67
CA ASP A 484 11.04 -13.58 -4.46
C ASP A 484 10.09 -12.68 -3.67
N VAL A 485 9.28 -11.85 -4.34
CA VAL A 485 8.23 -11.06 -3.69
C VAL A 485 7.16 -11.97 -3.05
N ALA A 486 6.86 -13.13 -3.63
CA ALA A 486 5.96 -14.11 -3.01
C ALA A 486 6.59 -14.76 -1.75
N ASN A 487 7.89 -15.12 -1.83
CA ASN A 487 8.65 -15.66 -0.71
C ASN A 487 8.73 -14.64 0.45
N LEU A 488 9.03 -13.37 0.16
CA LEU A 488 9.09 -12.29 1.16
C LEU A 488 7.74 -12.05 1.85
N ARG A 489 6.62 -12.11 1.12
CA ARG A 489 5.28 -12.04 1.71
C ARG A 489 4.98 -13.20 2.65
N GLN A 490 5.49 -14.39 2.37
CA GLN A 490 5.35 -15.54 3.27
C GLN A 490 6.15 -15.34 4.56
N VAL A 491 7.35 -14.75 4.49
CA VAL A 491 8.15 -14.36 5.67
C VAL A 491 7.44 -13.28 6.48
N GLU A 492 6.90 -12.24 5.83
CA GLU A 492 6.11 -11.18 6.49
C GLU A 492 4.89 -11.74 7.24
N GLN A 493 4.18 -12.71 6.64
CA GLN A 493 3.06 -13.40 7.31
C GLN A 493 3.51 -14.22 8.53
N SER A 494 4.67 -14.88 8.46
CA SER A 494 5.24 -15.60 9.61
C SER A 494 5.60 -14.63 10.75
N LEU A 495 6.30 -13.54 10.44
CA LEU A 495 6.69 -12.53 11.41
C LEU A 495 5.49 -11.82 12.06
N GLN A 496 4.40 -11.64 11.31
CA GLN A 496 3.16 -11.09 11.86
C GLN A 496 2.47 -12.08 12.82
N ALA A 497 2.48 -13.38 12.51
CA ALA A 497 1.99 -14.40 13.44
C ALA A 497 2.83 -14.47 14.74
N ASP A 498 4.16 -14.48 14.62
CA ASP A 498 5.08 -14.46 15.77
C ASP A 498 4.85 -13.20 16.63
N ARG A 499 4.59 -12.05 16.01
CA ARG A 499 4.28 -10.79 16.69
C ARG A 499 2.98 -10.85 17.48
N ASP A 500 1.95 -11.46 16.91
CA ASP A 500 0.64 -11.60 17.56
C ASP A 500 0.71 -12.58 18.75
N ASP A 501 1.47 -13.68 18.62
CA ASP A 501 1.76 -14.61 19.74
C ASP A 501 2.51 -13.90 20.89
N VAL A 502 3.53 -13.08 20.58
CA VAL A 502 4.25 -12.27 21.58
C VAL A 502 3.32 -11.24 22.25
N ALA A 503 2.40 -10.62 21.52
CA ALA A 503 1.42 -9.69 22.09
C ALA A 503 0.47 -10.40 23.08
N ASP A 504 0.06 -11.62 22.76
CA ASP A 504 -0.77 -12.46 23.63
C ASP A 504 -0.04 -12.90 24.91
N ASP A 505 1.25 -13.26 24.80
CA ASP A 505 2.09 -13.56 25.96
C ASP A 505 2.35 -12.34 26.85
N ILE A 506 2.52 -11.14 26.27
CA ILE A 506 2.55 -9.87 27.02
C ILE A 506 1.23 -9.65 27.78
N GLN A 507 0.06 -9.99 27.20
CA GLN A 507 -1.21 -9.92 27.93
C GLN A 507 -1.28 -10.93 29.08
N LYS A 508 -0.85 -12.18 28.88
CA LYS A 508 -0.81 -13.21 29.93
C LYS A 508 0.08 -12.76 31.09
N LEU A 509 1.26 -12.20 30.81
CA LEU A 509 2.16 -11.64 31.82
C LEU A 509 1.54 -10.47 32.59
N LYS A 510 0.84 -9.55 31.91
CA LYS A 510 0.09 -8.46 32.57
C LYS A 510 -1.01 -8.98 33.51
N GLN A 511 -1.73 -10.04 33.13
CA GLN A 511 -2.74 -10.67 33.98
C GLN A 511 -2.11 -11.35 35.22
N ILE A 512 -0.98 -12.04 35.06
CA ILE A 512 -0.23 -12.66 36.17
C ILE A 512 0.25 -11.57 37.15
N ALA A 513 0.84 -10.49 36.65
CA ALA A 513 1.29 -9.35 37.47
C ALA A 513 0.14 -8.70 38.25
N ALA A 514 -1.02 -8.49 37.60
CA ALA A 514 -2.22 -7.96 38.27
C ALA A 514 -2.76 -8.89 39.37
N ASN A 515 -2.70 -10.20 39.16
CA ASN A 515 -3.11 -11.19 40.16
C ASN A 515 -2.14 -11.27 41.34
N LEU A 516 -0.83 -11.17 41.10
CA LEU A 516 0.19 -11.08 42.16
C LEU A 516 0.02 -9.80 42.99
N ALA A 517 -0.19 -8.63 42.35
CA ALA A 517 -0.44 -7.38 43.04
C ALA A 517 -1.72 -7.42 43.92
N ARG A 518 -2.77 -8.12 43.46
CA ARG A 518 -3.99 -8.36 44.27
C ARG A 518 -3.71 -9.26 45.49
N LYS A 519 -2.93 -10.33 45.34
CA LYS A 519 -2.53 -11.21 46.46
C LYS A 519 -1.66 -10.48 47.49
N SER A 520 -0.68 -9.70 47.03
CA SER A 520 0.16 -8.86 47.90
C SER A 520 -0.68 -7.88 48.72
N LYS A 521 -1.58 -7.11 48.09
CA LYS A 521 -2.52 -6.23 48.82
C LYS A 521 -3.43 -6.97 49.80
N GLN A 522 -3.82 -8.21 49.51
CA GLN A 522 -4.58 -9.04 50.45
C GLN A 522 -3.75 -9.49 51.66
N GLN A 523 -2.45 -9.77 51.47
CA GLN A 523 -1.51 -10.04 52.58
C GLN A 523 -1.25 -8.79 53.44
N GLU A 524 -1.00 -7.64 52.82
CA GLU A 524 -0.83 -6.36 53.53
C GLU A 524 -2.07 -6.00 54.37
N ALA A 525 -3.26 -6.10 53.79
CA ALA A 525 -4.52 -5.85 54.50
C ALA A 525 -4.78 -6.87 55.63
N ALA A 526 -4.30 -8.12 55.48
CA ALA A 526 -4.38 -9.12 56.54
C ALA A 526 -3.45 -8.79 57.73
N LEU A 527 -2.24 -8.29 57.45
CA LEU A 527 -1.28 -7.84 58.46
C LEU A 527 -1.77 -6.58 59.19
N GLN A 528 -2.26 -5.57 58.46
CA GLN A 528 -2.72 -4.30 59.04
C GLN A 528 -3.96 -4.41 59.95
N HIS A 529 -4.76 -5.46 59.82
CA HIS A 529 -5.98 -5.63 60.62
C HIS A 529 -5.80 -6.48 61.89
N GLY A 530 -4.56 -6.80 62.28
CA GLY A 530 -4.25 -7.45 63.56
C GLY A 530 -4.97 -8.79 63.77
N ALA A 531 -5.42 -9.42 62.69
CA ALA A 531 -6.13 -10.68 62.78
C ALA A 531 -5.12 -11.76 63.19
N PRO A 532 -5.38 -12.56 64.24
CA PRO A 532 -4.47 -13.62 64.62
C PRO A 532 -4.27 -14.55 63.42
N LEU A 533 -3.02 -14.65 62.97
CA LEU A 533 -2.62 -15.56 61.91
C LEU A 533 -3.19 -16.94 62.23
N PRO A 534 -3.98 -17.57 61.34
CA PRO A 534 -4.49 -18.90 61.59
C PRO A 534 -3.28 -19.84 61.70
N SER A 535 -3.00 -20.31 62.91
CA SER A 535 -1.89 -21.23 63.22
C SER A 535 -2.07 -22.64 62.63
N ALA A 536 -3.06 -22.81 61.75
CA ALA A 536 -3.31 -23.99 60.97
C ALA A 536 -2.54 -23.91 59.64
N GLY A 537 -1.27 -24.30 59.68
CA GLY A 537 -0.48 -24.67 58.51
C GLY A 537 -0.44 -23.64 57.38
N PHE A 538 0.48 -22.67 57.48
CA PHE A 538 1.10 -22.14 56.26
C PHE A 538 1.87 -23.31 55.64
N ASP A 539 1.24 -23.95 54.66
CA ASP A 539 1.75 -25.15 54.02
C ASP A 539 3.04 -24.80 53.28
N GLU A 540 4.20 -25.27 53.77
CA GLU A 540 5.51 -24.90 53.22
C GLU A 540 5.61 -25.33 51.74
N ASP A 541 4.83 -26.35 51.35
CA ASP A 541 4.64 -26.78 49.96
C ASP A 541 3.87 -25.78 49.09
N GLN A 542 2.96 -24.96 49.63
CA GLN A 542 2.35 -23.84 48.87
C GLN A 542 3.36 -22.73 48.59
N LEU A 543 4.21 -22.38 49.57
CA LEU A 543 5.25 -21.37 49.38
C LEU A 543 6.31 -21.85 48.38
N ARG A 544 6.74 -23.12 48.50
CA ARG A 544 7.61 -23.77 47.51
C ARG A 544 6.99 -23.80 46.11
N LYS A 545 5.69 -24.11 45.99
CA LYS A 545 4.99 -24.03 44.69
C LYS A 545 5.02 -22.63 44.09
N GLN A 546 4.78 -21.58 44.89
CA GLN A 546 4.83 -20.21 44.39
C GLN A 546 6.25 -19.79 43.99
N GLN A 547 7.28 -20.21 44.73
CA GLN A 547 8.68 -19.99 44.36
C GLN A 547 9.06 -20.75 43.07
N GLU A 548 8.61 -21.99 42.90
CA GLU A 548 8.82 -22.79 41.69
C GLU A 548 8.08 -22.18 40.47
N GLU A 549 6.86 -21.68 40.66
CA GLU A 549 6.11 -20.94 39.62
C GLU A 549 6.82 -19.64 39.23
N LEU A 550 7.35 -18.88 40.18
CA LEU A 550 8.12 -17.66 39.91
C LEU A 550 9.42 -17.99 39.14
N ARG A 551 10.13 -19.04 39.56
CA ARG A 551 11.37 -19.52 38.93
C ARG A 551 11.11 -19.96 37.48
N ARG A 552 10.03 -20.71 37.23
CA ARG A 552 9.59 -21.09 35.88
C ARG A 552 9.20 -19.89 35.03
N GLY A 553 8.56 -18.87 35.62
CA GLY A 553 8.25 -17.61 34.93
C GLY A 553 9.52 -16.85 34.50
N GLN A 554 10.54 -16.81 35.36
CA GLN A 554 11.84 -16.22 35.03
C GLN A 554 12.59 -17.03 33.96
N GLU A 555 12.58 -18.37 34.04
CA GLU A 555 13.17 -19.24 33.02
C GLU A 555 12.48 -19.08 31.66
N ALA A 556 11.15 -18.98 31.63
CA ALA A 556 10.39 -18.71 30.41
C ALA A 556 10.71 -17.33 29.81
N LEU A 557 10.75 -16.28 30.64
CA LEU A 557 11.12 -14.93 30.17
C LEU A 557 12.56 -14.88 29.62
N GLN A 558 13.50 -15.61 30.24
CA GLN A 558 14.86 -15.73 29.69
C GLN A 558 14.92 -16.55 28.41
N ALA A 559 14.12 -17.61 28.28
CA ALA A 559 14.01 -18.36 27.03
C ALA A 559 13.48 -17.49 25.89
N GLU A 560 12.48 -16.64 26.17
CA GLU A 560 11.93 -15.71 25.17
C GLU A 560 12.90 -14.58 24.81
N LYS A 561 13.65 -14.03 25.78
CA LYS A 561 14.76 -13.10 25.51
C LYS A 561 15.82 -13.74 24.58
N ARG A 562 16.13 -15.03 24.75
CA ARG A 562 17.05 -15.77 23.86
C ARG A 562 16.47 -16.00 22.47
N ARG A 563 15.16 -16.27 22.34
CA ARG A 563 14.47 -16.39 21.04
C ARG A 563 14.52 -15.08 20.27
N MET A 564 14.14 -13.96 20.89
CA MET A 564 14.21 -12.64 20.23
C MET A 564 15.64 -12.29 19.79
N LEU A 565 16.66 -12.59 20.61
CA LEU A 565 18.06 -12.39 20.21
C LEU A 565 18.47 -13.27 19.02
N ALA A 566 17.99 -14.52 18.95
CA ALA A 566 18.25 -15.39 17.81
C ALA A 566 17.58 -14.88 16.51
N VAL A 567 16.39 -14.28 16.60
CA VAL A 567 15.72 -13.60 15.46
C VAL A 567 16.52 -12.38 15.00
N VAL A 568 17.04 -11.57 15.93
CA VAL A 568 17.93 -10.44 15.57
C VAL A 568 19.20 -10.95 14.88
N GLU A 569 19.82 -12.01 15.37
CA GLU A 569 21.00 -12.61 14.71
C GLU A 569 20.72 -13.16 13.31
N THR A 570 19.54 -13.74 13.05
CA THR A 570 19.20 -14.23 11.70
C THR A 570 18.95 -13.08 10.74
N VAL A 571 18.23 -12.04 11.16
CA VAL A 571 18.06 -10.80 10.37
C VAL A 571 19.41 -10.15 10.05
N GLU A 572 20.36 -10.11 10.99
CA GLU A 572 21.71 -9.60 10.71
C GLU A 572 22.51 -10.48 9.73
N LYS A 573 22.36 -11.81 9.78
CA LYS A 573 22.99 -12.74 8.83
C LYS A 573 22.42 -12.57 7.41
N GLU A 574 21.12 -12.37 7.26
CA GLU A 574 20.48 -12.08 5.97
C GLU A 574 20.89 -10.70 5.44
N GLN A 575 20.87 -9.66 6.28
CA GLN A 575 21.30 -8.31 5.90
C GLN A 575 22.78 -8.27 5.44
N ASN A 576 23.66 -9.04 6.09
CA ASN A 576 25.06 -9.18 5.68
C ASN A 576 25.22 -10.01 4.39
N SER A 577 24.38 -11.02 4.18
CA SER A 577 24.34 -11.80 2.92
C SER A 577 23.91 -10.94 1.73
N LEU A 578 22.90 -10.09 1.91
CA LEU A 578 22.46 -9.12 0.89
C LEU A 578 23.55 -8.09 0.56
N ARG A 579 24.27 -7.58 1.57
CA ARG A 579 25.44 -6.69 1.36
C ARG A 579 26.55 -7.39 0.58
N ALA A 580 26.83 -8.66 0.85
CA ALA A 580 27.83 -9.44 0.12
C ALA A 580 27.41 -9.70 -1.34
N ALA A 581 26.14 -10.03 -1.60
CA ALA A 581 25.61 -10.21 -2.95
C ALA A 581 25.69 -8.92 -3.77
N ARG A 582 25.39 -7.75 -3.16
CA ARG A 582 25.55 -6.44 -3.82
C ARG A 582 27.00 -6.10 -4.14
N ALA A 583 27.93 -6.40 -3.24
CA ALA A 583 29.36 -6.20 -3.50
C ALA A 583 29.84 -7.07 -4.67
N ALA A 584 29.30 -8.29 -4.83
CA ALA A 584 29.57 -9.14 -5.99
C ALA A 584 29.01 -8.54 -7.29
N LEU A 585 27.74 -8.09 -7.31
CA LEU A 585 27.12 -7.45 -8.48
C LEU A 585 27.82 -6.14 -8.89
N GLN A 586 28.21 -5.30 -7.94
CA GLN A 586 29.00 -4.09 -8.21
C GLN A 586 30.36 -4.43 -8.82
N LYS A 587 31.01 -5.49 -8.32
CA LYS A 587 32.30 -5.97 -8.86
C LYS A 587 32.15 -6.51 -10.29
N GLU A 588 31.14 -7.34 -10.54
CA GLU A 588 30.85 -7.89 -11.88
C GLU A 588 30.53 -6.77 -12.89
N ARG A 589 29.81 -5.72 -12.46
CA ARG A 589 29.58 -4.51 -13.25
C ARG A 589 30.87 -3.72 -13.53
N GLN A 590 31.75 -3.54 -12.54
CA GLN A 590 33.06 -2.91 -12.75
C GLN A 590 33.95 -3.73 -13.70
N GLU A 591 33.90 -5.06 -13.61
CA GLU A 591 34.64 -5.96 -14.51
C GLU A 591 34.07 -5.91 -15.95
N SER A 592 32.76 -5.76 -16.14
CA SER A 592 32.15 -5.58 -17.47
C SER A 592 32.45 -4.20 -18.08
N GLU A 593 32.43 -3.12 -17.28
CA GLU A 593 32.81 -1.76 -17.70
C GLU A 593 34.32 -1.64 -18.00
N ALA A 594 35.16 -2.43 -17.34
CA ALA A 594 36.58 -2.54 -17.66
C ALA A 594 36.84 -3.37 -18.93
N GLY A 595 36.15 -4.50 -19.10
CA GLY A 595 36.31 -5.40 -20.25
C GLY A 595 35.72 -4.87 -21.57
N GLY A 596 34.77 -3.95 -21.52
CA GLY A 596 34.06 -3.44 -22.71
C GLY A 596 34.85 -2.48 -23.62
N ARG A 597 36.02 -1.97 -23.20
CA ARG A 597 36.71 -0.86 -23.91
C ARG A 597 37.35 -1.23 -25.25
N ASP A 598 37.64 -2.51 -25.49
CA ASP A 598 38.56 -2.92 -26.57
C ASP A 598 37.89 -3.37 -27.89
N ARG A 599 36.55 -3.46 -28.00
CA ARG A 599 35.92 -4.11 -29.17
C ARG A 599 34.74 -3.44 -29.88
N GLN A 600 34.07 -2.43 -29.31
CA GLN A 600 33.04 -1.67 -30.04
C GLN A 600 33.15 -0.18 -29.73
N GLY A 601 33.13 0.64 -30.80
CA GLY A 601 33.18 2.10 -30.68
C GLY A 601 31.98 2.64 -29.89
N PRO A 602 32.12 3.80 -29.23
CA PRO A 602 31.09 4.32 -28.33
C PRO A 602 29.79 4.60 -29.10
N CYS A 603 28.75 3.81 -28.81
CA CYS A 603 27.41 4.09 -29.28
C CYS A 603 26.87 5.31 -28.52
N THR A 604 26.91 6.47 -29.16
CA THR A 604 26.52 7.79 -28.60
C THR A 604 25.01 7.97 -28.45
N ALA A 605 24.19 6.93 -28.65
CA ALA A 605 22.81 7.06 -29.09
C ALA A 605 21.74 7.20 -27.99
N CYS A 606 22.02 6.96 -26.70
CA CYS A 606 20.99 7.06 -25.64
C CYS A 606 21.51 7.66 -24.31
N PRO A 607 21.69 8.99 -24.22
CA PRO A 607 21.86 9.68 -22.95
C PRO A 607 20.69 9.47 -21.97
N SER A 608 19.47 9.31 -22.50
CA SER A 608 18.24 9.05 -21.74
C SER A 608 18.32 7.78 -20.91
N LEU A 609 18.71 6.65 -21.50
CA LEU A 609 18.83 5.36 -20.78
C LEU A 609 19.92 5.38 -19.71
N ARG A 610 20.97 6.18 -19.88
CA ARG A 610 21.99 6.39 -18.82
C ARG A 610 21.40 7.22 -17.67
N ALA A 611 20.74 8.34 -17.97
CA ALA A 611 20.10 9.18 -16.95
C ALA A 611 18.97 8.44 -16.19
N GLU A 612 18.22 7.57 -16.87
CA GLU A 612 17.17 6.74 -16.25
C GLU A 612 17.76 5.65 -15.35
N ASN A 613 18.86 5.00 -15.75
CA ASN A 613 19.61 4.09 -14.87
C ASN A 613 20.19 4.83 -13.64
N GLU A 614 20.79 6.01 -13.83
CA GLU A 614 21.31 6.82 -12.72
C GLU A 614 20.19 7.27 -11.76
N ARG A 615 18.99 7.56 -12.28
CA ARG A 615 17.81 7.86 -11.47
C ARG A 615 17.33 6.66 -10.68
N LEU A 616 17.13 5.50 -11.32
CA LEU A 616 16.70 4.26 -10.65
C LEU A 616 17.72 3.82 -9.59
N GLN A 617 19.02 4.06 -9.83
CA GLN A 617 20.08 3.78 -8.86
C GLN A 617 19.98 4.70 -7.63
N LYS A 618 19.68 6.00 -7.80
CA LYS A 618 19.39 6.91 -6.68
C LYS A 618 18.14 6.51 -5.90
N GLU A 619 17.05 6.15 -6.59
CA GLU A 619 15.80 5.69 -5.94
C GLU A 619 16.02 4.40 -5.12
N LEU A 620 16.87 3.48 -5.60
CA LEU A 620 17.32 2.32 -4.82
C LEU A 620 18.16 2.70 -3.59
N GLU A 621 19.15 3.59 -3.75
CA GLU A 621 19.99 4.06 -2.64
C GLU A 621 19.18 4.78 -1.54
N GLU A 622 18.11 5.49 -1.89
CA GLU A 622 17.19 6.11 -0.93
C GLU A 622 16.29 5.10 -0.20
N LEU A 623 15.72 4.12 -0.92
CA LEU A 623 14.95 3.03 -0.31
C LEU A 623 15.82 2.21 0.66
N GLU A 624 17.06 1.94 0.30
CA GLU A 624 18.04 1.26 1.16
C GLU A 624 18.33 2.04 2.42
N ARG A 625 18.59 3.35 2.31
CA ARG A 625 18.80 4.24 3.46
C ARG A 625 17.59 4.26 4.40
N GLY A 626 16.38 4.22 3.83
CA GLY A 626 15.12 4.09 4.59
C GLY A 626 14.99 2.75 5.33
N ILE A 627 15.37 1.64 4.70
CA ILE A 627 15.37 0.30 5.33
C ILE A 627 16.41 0.24 6.46
N GLU A 628 17.62 0.77 6.25
CA GLU A 628 18.67 0.82 7.27
C GLU A 628 18.27 1.70 8.47
N GLU A 629 17.69 2.89 8.23
CA GLU A 629 17.20 3.73 9.31
C GLU A 629 16.02 3.10 10.07
N ARG A 630 15.09 2.43 9.37
CA ARG A 630 13.98 1.71 10.03
C ARG A 630 14.47 0.52 10.85
N THR A 631 15.48 -0.19 10.36
CA THR A 631 16.16 -1.27 11.09
C THR A 631 16.90 -0.74 12.32
N ARG A 632 17.56 0.43 12.20
CA ARG A 632 18.20 1.11 13.34
C ARG A 632 17.17 1.49 14.40
N MET A 633 16.05 2.09 14.01
CA MET A 633 14.98 2.46 14.94
C MET A 633 14.39 1.25 15.68
N LEU A 634 14.16 0.12 14.99
CA LEU A 634 13.69 -1.11 15.64
C LEU A 634 14.69 -1.67 16.66
N ARG A 635 16.01 -1.56 16.41
CA ARG A 635 17.04 -1.92 17.38
C ARG A 635 17.02 -0.97 18.59
N GLU A 636 16.97 0.34 18.35
CA GLU A 636 16.89 1.37 19.39
C GLU A 636 15.64 1.17 20.29
N GLU A 637 14.48 0.91 19.69
CA GLU A 637 13.21 0.64 20.40
C GLU A 637 13.26 -0.67 21.20
N THR A 638 13.79 -1.76 20.61
CA THR A 638 13.97 -3.04 21.31
C THR A 638 14.94 -2.90 22.48
N GLN A 639 16.03 -2.15 22.31
CA GLN A 639 17.02 -1.91 23.35
C GLN A 639 16.47 -1.01 24.46
N ALA A 640 15.64 -0.02 24.13
CA ALA A 640 14.92 0.80 25.10
C ALA A 640 13.90 -0.03 25.91
N LEU A 641 13.17 -0.96 25.28
CA LEU A 641 12.27 -1.90 25.96
C LEU A 641 13.03 -2.84 26.92
N ILE A 642 14.20 -3.34 26.51
CA ILE A 642 15.07 -4.13 27.39
C ILE A 642 15.56 -3.29 28.58
N GLN A 643 16.04 -2.06 28.35
CA GLN A 643 16.49 -1.19 29.44
C GLN A 643 15.34 -0.76 30.37
N SER A 644 14.16 -0.48 29.85
CA SER A 644 12.96 -0.13 30.63
C SER A 644 12.49 -1.31 31.50
N THR A 645 12.49 -2.52 30.96
CA THR A 645 12.13 -3.73 31.74
C THR A 645 13.20 -4.07 32.77
N GLU A 646 14.50 -3.94 32.45
CA GLU A 646 15.58 -4.15 33.41
C GLU A 646 15.56 -3.11 34.54
N THR A 647 15.37 -1.81 34.24
CA THR A 647 15.26 -0.76 35.28
C THR A 647 14.00 -0.88 36.15
N SER A 648 12.87 -1.32 35.59
CA SER A 648 11.62 -1.55 36.35
C SER A 648 11.68 -2.80 37.24
N LEU A 649 12.36 -3.86 36.80
CA LEU A 649 12.42 -5.14 37.52
C LEU A 649 13.57 -5.23 38.52
N LYS A 650 14.74 -4.62 38.23
CA LYS A 650 15.94 -4.74 39.06
C LYS A 650 15.75 -4.34 40.54
N PRO A 651 15.21 -3.16 40.91
CA PRO A 651 15.04 -2.80 42.33
C PRO A 651 14.08 -3.75 43.04
N ARG A 652 13.00 -4.20 42.38
CA ARG A 652 12.08 -5.20 42.94
C ARG A 652 12.73 -6.56 43.17
N LEU A 653 13.74 -6.91 42.38
CA LEU A 653 14.50 -8.15 42.50
C LEU A 653 15.50 -8.04 43.66
N GLU A 654 16.12 -6.87 43.82
CA GLU A 654 16.98 -6.53 44.96
C GLU A 654 16.19 -6.52 46.29
N ASP A 655 14.98 -5.95 46.31
CA ASP A 655 14.06 -6.00 47.47
C ASP A 655 13.69 -7.46 47.85
N LEU A 656 13.31 -8.27 46.86
CA LEU A 656 12.97 -9.69 47.08
C LEU A 656 14.19 -10.52 47.56
N GLU A 657 15.41 -10.17 47.13
CA GLU A 657 16.62 -10.78 47.68
C GLU A 657 16.87 -10.40 49.14
N VAL A 658 16.57 -9.16 49.54
CA VAL A 658 16.68 -8.72 50.93
C VAL A 658 15.65 -9.46 51.80
N ASP A 659 14.39 -9.54 51.36
CA ASP A 659 13.34 -10.32 52.04
C ASP A 659 13.69 -11.80 52.16
N ALA A 660 14.25 -12.42 51.10
CA ALA A 660 14.69 -13.80 51.14
C ALA A 660 15.81 -14.04 52.18
N ARG A 661 16.78 -13.13 52.27
CA ARG A 661 17.85 -13.17 53.28
C ARG A 661 17.29 -12.98 54.70
N GLN A 662 16.30 -12.09 54.87
CA GLN A 662 15.61 -11.84 56.14
C GLN A 662 14.88 -13.11 56.61
N ILE A 663 14.07 -13.73 55.75
CA ILE A 663 13.35 -14.98 56.01
C ILE A 663 14.33 -16.11 56.38
N GLU A 664 15.49 -16.20 55.72
CA GLU A 664 16.46 -17.24 56.06
C GLU A 664 17.15 -17.00 57.41
N GLN A 665 17.39 -15.74 57.80
CA GLN A 665 17.84 -15.40 59.15
C GLN A 665 16.79 -15.77 60.20
N GLU A 666 15.51 -15.49 59.95
CA GLU A 666 14.40 -15.88 60.82
C GLU A 666 14.27 -17.40 60.96
N LYS A 667 14.37 -18.16 59.86
CA LYS A 667 14.42 -19.64 59.90
C LYS A 667 15.58 -20.15 60.76
N ARG A 668 16.77 -19.54 60.64
CA ARG A 668 17.95 -19.86 61.48
C ARG A 668 17.78 -19.42 62.95
N ALA A 669 16.93 -18.46 63.26
CA ALA A 669 16.57 -18.08 64.64
C ALA A 669 15.55 -19.07 65.23
N LEU A 670 14.51 -19.42 64.47
CA LEU A 670 13.50 -20.43 64.83
C LEU A 670 14.13 -21.81 65.08
N ALA A 671 15.06 -22.25 64.22
CA ALA A 671 15.78 -23.51 64.43
C ALA A 671 16.58 -23.53 65.74
N ARG A 672 17.19 -22.39 66.13
CA ARG A 672 17.89 -22.24 67.41
C ARG A 672 16.94 -22.25 68.60
N ALA A 673 15.79 -21.58 68.50
CA ALA A 673 14.76 -21.61 69.53
C ALA A 673 14.17 -23.03 69.73
N GLN A 674 13.94 -23.77 68.64
CA GLN A 674 13.49 -25.16 68.70
C GLN A 674 14.53 -26.09 69.34
N ALA A 675 15.82 -25.88 69.08
CA ALA A 675 16.90 -26.64 69.72
C ALA A 675 16.91 -26.45 71.25
N MET A 676 16.87 -25.20 71.74
CA MET A 676 16.78 -24.91 73.18
C MET A 676 15.53 -25.54 73.82
N LEU A 677 14.39 -25.53 73.11
CA LEU A 677 13.14 -26.06 73.65
C LEU A 677 13.11 -27.61 73.70
N GLU A 678 13.87 -28.30 72.84
CA GLU A 678 14.09 -29.75 72.99
C GLU A 678 15.10 -30.10 74.09
N GLU A 679 16.08 -29.22 74.35
CA GLU A 679 17.00 -29.31 75.49
C GLU A 679 16.23 -29.17 76.82
N GLU A 680 15.40 -28.14 76.98
CA GLU A 680 14.51 -27.96 78.15
C GLU A 680 13.56 -29.16 78.33
N LYS A 681 12.99 -29.71 77.24
CA LYS A 681 12.21 -30.95 77.32
C LYS A 681 13.06 -32.14 77.74
N GLY A 682 14.35 -32.18 77.40
CA GLY A 682 15.33 -33.16 77.90
C GLY A 682 15.44 -33.09 79.41
N ASP A 683 15.67 -31.90 79.95
CA ASP A 683 15.80 -31.66 81.40
C ASP A 683 14.49 -31.96 82.15
N LEU A 684 13.34 -31.55 81.62
CA LEU A 684 12.03 -31.90 82.19
C LEU A 684 11.77 -33.41 82.17
N ARG A 685 12.18 -34.12 81.11
CA ARG A 685 12.13 -35.60 81.06
C ARG A 685 13.04 -36.21 82.13
N GLN A 686 14.20 -35.61 82.42
CA GLN A 686 15.12 -36.08 83.47
C GLN A 686 14.61 -35.77 84.88
N MET A 687 14.08 -34.58 85.14
CA MET A 687 13.39 -34.24 86.40
C MET A 687 12.23 -35.19 86.68
N ARG A 688 11.42 -35.53 85.66
CA ARG A 688 10.30 -36.48 85.80
C ARG A 688 10.77 -37.89 86.18
N LYS A 689 11.91 -38.35 85.65
CA LYS A 689 12.52 -39.63 86.09
C LYS A 689 12.97 -39.56 87.55
N ASN A 690 13.62 -38.46 87.96
CA ASN A 690 14.07 -38.27 89.34
C ASN A 690 12.89 -38.23 90.33
N LEU A 691 11.80 -37.52 89.97
CA LEU A 691 10.54 -37.51 90.73
C LEU A 691 9.93 -38.91 90.85
N SER A 692 9.84 -39.67 89.75
CA SER A 692 9.36 -41.05 89.76
C SER A 692 10.23 -41.97 90.64
N LEU A 693 11.55 -41.75 90.67
CA LEU A 693 12.45 -42.48 91.56
C LEU A 693 12.17 -42.18 93.04
N LEU A 694 11.95 -40.90 93.38
CA LEU A 694 11.59 -40.45 94.73
C LEU A 694 10.20 -40.95 95.15
N GLU A 695 9.22 -40.96 94.25
CA GLU A 695 7.90 -41.56 94.50
C GLU A 695 8.00 -43.07 94.76
N THR A 696 8.85 -43.78 94.01
CA THR A 696 9.10 -45.21 94.22
C THR A 696 9.78 -45.47 95.56
N GLN A 697 10.79 -44.69 95.93
CA GLN A 697 11.44 -44.75 97.25
C GLN A 697 10.44 -44.46 98.39
N ARG A 698 9.59 -43.44 98.23
CA ARG A 698 8.52 -43.12 99.19
C ARG A 698 7.51 -44.26 99.33
N PHE A 699 7.17 -44.93 98.23
CA PHE A 699 6.29 -46.11 98.26
C PHE A 699 6.91 -47.28 99.03
N PHE A 700 8.22 -47.52 98.90
CA PHE A 700 8.92 -48.53 99.71
C PHE A 700 8.91 -48.17 101.21
N VAL A 701 9.23 -46.93 101.58
CA VAL A 701 9.22 -46.49 102.99
C VAL A 701 7.81 -46.58 103.62
N LEU A 702 6.75 -46.33 102.86
CA LEU A 702 5.37 -46.47 103.35
C LEU A 702 4.86 -47.91 103.39
N ARG A 703 5.43 -48.82 102.57
CA ARG A 703 5.05 -50.23 102.51
C ARG A 703 5.44 -51.00 103.78
N ASP A 704 6.54 -50.61 104.42
CA ASP A 704 7.02 -51.26 105.65
C ASP A 704 6.31 -50.74 106.94
N ALA A 705 5.43 -49.73 106.81
CA ALA A 705 4.75 -49.07 107.93
C ALA A 705 3.29 -49.52 108.15
N VAL A 706 2.76 -50.46 107.36
CA VAL A 706 1.35 -50.90 107.43
C VAL A 706 1.27 -52.42 107.64
N PRO A 707 0.78 -52.89 108.82
CA PRO A 707 0.64 -54.33 109.08
C PRO A 707 -0.51 -54.94 108.26
N PRO A 708 -0.44 -56.25 107.94
CA PRO A 708 -1.44 -56.92 107.12
C PRO A 708 -2.75 -57.12 107.91
N LEU A 709 -3.82 -56.44 107.47
CA LEU A 709 -5.17 -56.73 107.93
C LEU A 709 -5.84 -57.69 106.94
N GLU A 710 -5.96 -58.94 107.35
CA GLU A 710 -6.82 -59.92 106.71
C GLU A 710 -8.29 -59.49 106.85
N HIS A 711 -9.02 -59.37 105.73
CA HIS A 711 -10.43 -59.74 105.60
C HIS A 711 -10.92 -59.54 104.15
N GLU A 712 -11.45 -60.60 103.53
CA GLU A 712 -12.35 -60.44 102.36
C GLU A 712 -13.59 -59.63 102.76
N PRO A 713 -14.13 -58.85 101.82
CA PRO A 713 -15.55 -59.02 101.55
C PRO A 713 -15.87 -59.14 100.05
N LYS A 714 -16.72 -60.12 99.73
CA LYS A 714 -17.34 -60.29 98.42
C LYS A 714 -18.33 -59.13 98.17
N GLY A 715 -18.13 -58.37 97.10
CA GLY A 715 -19.00 -57.25 96.74
C GLY A 715 -18.85 -56.82 95.28
N ALA A 716 -19.59 -57.47 94.37
CA ALA A 716 -19.58 -57.12 92.96
C ALA A 716 -20.41 -55.85 92.71
N VAL A 717 -19.77 -54.76 92.28
CA VAL A 717 -20.44 -53.56 91.76
C VAL A 717 -19.91 -53.25 90.36
N ARG A 718 -20.73 -53.54 89.33
CA ARG A 718 -20.57 -52.98 87.99
C ARG A 718 -21.08 -51.54 87.99
N LEU A 719 -20.38 -50.62 87.31
CA LEU A 719 -20.89 -49.38 86.69
C LEU A 719 -19.75 -48.76 85.82
N PRO A 720 -20.02 -47.85 84.87
CA PRO A 720 -20.10 -48.29 83.48
C PRO A 720 -19.01 -47.74 82.54
N ARG A 721 -18.88 -48.42 81.40
CA ARG A 721 -18.22 -47.94 80.18
C ARG A 721 -19.01 -46.77 79.60
N LEU A 722 -18.36 -45.63 79.36
CA LEU A 722 -18.98 -44.42 78.81
C LEU A 722 -18.23 -44.00 77.54
N GLU A 723 -18.69 -44.54 76.43
CA GLU A 723 -18.35 -44.14 75.06
C GLU A 723 -19.41 -43.15 74.54
N GLU A 724 -18.99 -42.25 73.64
CA GLU A 724 -19.79 -41.44 72.70
C GLU A 724 -20.42 -40.07 73.10
N LEU A 725 -20.50 -39.23 72.03
CA LEU A 725 -21.26 -37.99 71.81
C LEU A 725 -20.67 -36.64 72.31
N PRO A 726 -20.91 -35.51 71.61
CA PRO A 726 -21.00 -35.36 70.14
C PRO A 726 -20.26 -34.12 69.56
N ARG A 727 -20.07 -34.10 68.24
CA ARG A 727 -19.60 -32.91 67.48
C ARG A 727 -20.73 -31.89 67.23
N ARG A 728 -20.54 -30.63 67.62
CA ARG A 728 -21.14 -29.37 67.07
C ARG A 728 -20.64 -28.19 67.94
N GLY A 729 -20.41 -26.97 67.45
CA GLY A 729 -20.42 -26.42 66.09
C GLY A 729 -19.70 -25.05 66.10
N ARG A 730 -19.19 -24.58 64.95
CA ARG A 730 -18.46 -23.30 64.87
C ARG A 730 -19.42 -22.11 64.94
N GLY A 731 -19.25 -21.24 65.94
CA GLY A 731 -19.84 -19.89 65.93
C GLY A 731 -18.96 -18.93 65.14
N SER A 732 -19.56 -18.12 64.27
CA SER A 732 -18.86 -17.09 63.50
C SER A 732 -18.66 -15.82 64.32
N VAL A 733 -17.40 -15.40 64.51
CA VAL A 733 -17.07 -14.09 65.10
C VAL A 733 -17.05 -13.03 63.99
N THR A 734 -17.92 -12.03 64.10
CA THR A 734 -18.06 -10.95 63.12
C THR A 734 -16.86 -9.99 63.20
N ARG A 735 -16.17 -9.76 62.08
CA ARG A 735 -15.04 -8.82 61.98
C ARG A 735 -15.53 -7.37 62.03
N LEU A 736 -14.81 -6.53 62.78
CA LEU A 736 -14.96 -5.07 62.74
C LEU A 736 -14.38 -4.50 61.44
N ALA A 737 -15.01 -3.45 60.89
CA ALA A 737 -14.50 -2.69 59.75
C ALA A 737 -13.72 -1.45 60.23
N PRO A 738 -12.62 -1.03 59.56
CA PRO A 738 -11.79 0.09 60.00
C PRO A 738 -12.18 1.44 59.37
N LEU A 739 -11.70 2.52 60.00
CA LEU A 739 -11.85 3.91 59.55
C LEU A 739 -10.92 4.24 58.34
N PRO A 740 -11.27 5.25 57.52
CA PRO A 740 -10.44 5.69 56.40
C PRO A 740 -9.29 6.60 56.84
N ALA A 741 -8.16 6.51 56.12
CA ALA A 741 -6.97 7.36 56.24
C ALA A 741 -6.54 7.87 54.85
N PRO A 742 -5.70 8.93 54.75
CA PRO A 742 -5.83 9.93 53.68
C PRO A 742 -5.03 9.64 52.39
N GLN A 743 -5.38 10.38 51.33
CA GLN A 743 -4.70 10.36 50.03
C GLN A 743 -3.29 11.02 50.11
N PRO A 744 -2.24 10.38 49.57
CA PRO A 744 -0.99 11.06 49.23
C PRO A 744 -0.99 11.57 47.78
N ALA A 745 -0.23 12.64 47.54
CA ALA A 745 -0.17 13.36 46.27
C ALA A 745 0.60 12.62 45.15
N GLN A 746 0.46 13.08 43.91
CA GLN A 746 1.21 12.59 42.75
C GLN A 746 2.68 13.05 42.79
N PRO A 747 3.65 12.20 42.41
CA PRO A 747 5.00 12.63 42.06
C PRO A 747 5.05 13.12 40.60
N GLU A 748 5.79 14.21 40.38
CA GLU A 748 6.00 14.80 39.06
C GLU A 748 6.99 13.98 38.21
N GLU A 749 6.79 13.94 36.88
CA GLU A 749 7.74 13.33 35.94
C GLU A 749 8.82 14.35 35.54
N GLY A 750 10.07 14.07 35.94
CA GLY A 750 11.23 14.87 35.54
C GLY A 750 11.62 14.63 34.08
N GLY A 751 11.86 15.70 33.33
CA GLY A 751 12.25 15.62 31.92
C GLY A 751 13.75 15.47 31.70
N GLU A 752 14.18 14.42 31.01
CA GLU A 752 15.58 14.27 30.56
C GLU A 752 15.70 13.46 29.24
N ALA A 753 15.20 14.04 28.12
CA ALA A 753 15.39 13.47 26.77
C ALA A 753 15.16 14.49 25.63
N LEU A 754 15.92 15.60 25.57
CA LEU A 754 15.66 16.71 24.62
C LEU A 754 16.86 17.17 23.76
N TYR A 755 17.74 16.25 23.33
CA TYR A 755 18.72 16.52 22.27
C TYR A 755 18.97 15.30 21.36
N LYS A 756 18.23 15.19 20.24
CA LYS A 756 18.73 14.74 18.90
C LYS A 756 17.69 14.46 17.79
N ARG A 757 16.38 14.62 17.99
CA ARG A 757 15.39 14.57 16.89
C ARG A 757 14.31 15.64 17.07
N GLN A 758 14.47 16.79 16.39
CA GLN A 758 13.34 17.68 16.14
C GLN A 758 12.52 17.09 14.99
N VAL A 759 11.45 16.38 15.35
CA VAL A 759 10.38 16.06 14.40
C VAL A 759 9.66 17.37 14.11
N ILE A 760 9.92 17.95 12.94
CA ILE A 760 9.12 19.06 12.40
C ILE A 760 7.68 18.54 12.30
N SER A 761 6.78 19.10 13.10
CA SER A 761 5.40 18.59 13.15
C SER A 761 4.73 18.78 11.78
N LEU A 762 3.78 17.90 11.44
CA LEU A 762 3.10 17.96 10.14
C LEU A 762 2.41 19.32 9.94
N GLY A 763 1.84 19.91 11.00
CA GLY A 763 1.29 21.27 10.97
C GLY A 763 2.35 22.34 10.66
N TYR A 764 3.55 22.23 11.23
CA TYR A 764 4.63 23.17 10.92
C TYR A 764 5.17 23.02 9.50
N LEU A 765 5.17 21.81 8.92
CA LEU A 765 5.46 21.62 7.48
C LEU A 765 4.41 22.27 6.58
N VAL A 766 3.12 22.20 6.94
CA VAL A 766 2.04 22.89 6.20
C VAL A 766 2.22 24.41 6.26
N ASP A 767 2.51 24.96 7.44
CA ASP A 767 2.82 26.39 7.62
C ASP A 767 4.03 26.84 6.80
N LEU A 768 5.10 26.04 6.77
CA LEU A 768 6.29 26.31 5.97
C LEU A 768 5.96 26.29 4.47
N LYS A 769 5.12 25.36 4.01
CA LYS A 769 4.69 25.26 2.61
C LYS A 769 3.84 26.45 2.18
N LEU A 770 2.91 26.89 3.03
CA LEU A 770 2.13 28.10 2.79
C LEU A 770 3.02 29.35 2.73
N ARG A 771 4.04 29.45 3.60
CA ARG A 771 5.00 30.55 3.58
C ARG A 771 5.90 30.53 2.35
N PHE A 772 6.32 29.35 1.88
CA PHE A 772 7.07 29.21 0.63
C PHE A 772 6.26 29.77 -0.55
N GLN A 773 5.00 29.34 -0.68
CA GLN A 773 4.08 29.83 -1.72
C GLN A 773 3.80 31.35 -1.64
N GLN A 774 3.84 31.95 -0.44
CA GLN A 774 3.72 33.41 -0.27
C GLN A 774 4.97 34.20 -0.69
N VAL A 775 6.12 33.55 -0.83
CA VAL A 775 7.39 34.16 -1.28
C VAL A 775 7.63 33.87 -2.76
N ASP A 776 7.22 32.69 -3.23
CA ASP A 776 7.32 32.25 -4.62
C ASP A 776 6.20 32.85 -5.48
N THR A 777 6.24 34.17 -5.67
CA THR A 777 5.14 34.95 -6.27
C THR A 777 4.82 34.62 -7.72
N ASP A 778 5.74 33.99 -8.44
CA ASP A 778 5.60 33.48 -9.80
C ASP A 778 5.25 31.98 -9.86
N SER A 779 5.18 31.29 -8.71
CA SER A 779 4.95 29.85 -8.60
C SER A 779 5.97 28.99 -9.37
N ALA A 780 7.21 29.46 -9.50
CA ALA A 780 8.28 28.74 -10.20
C ALA A 780 8.77 27.47 -9.46
N GLY A 781 8.44 27.34 -8.17
CA GLY A 781 8.94 26.28 -7.29
C GLY A 781 10.37 26.51 -6.79
N LEU A 782 10.98 27.67 -7.10
CA LEU A 782 12.36 28.02 -6.79
C LEU A 782 12.47 29.48 -6.34
N LEU A 783 13.02 29.69 -5.15
CA LEU A 783 13.29 31.01 -4.60
C LEU A 783 14.69 31.50 -5.00
N ASP A 784 14.75 32.42 -5.94
CA ASP A 784 15.97 33.14 -6.27
C ASP A 784 16.43 34.07 -5.10
N PHE A 785 17.65 34.58 -5.24
CA PHE A 785 18.26 35.50 -4.28
C PHE A 785 17.42 36.76 -4.00
N ALA A 786 16.73 37.32 -4.99
CA ALA A 786 15.92 38.53 -4.82
C ALA A 786 14.62 38.24 -4.06
N LYS A 787 13.94 37.13 -4.35
CA LYS A 787 12.77 36.64 -3.59
C LYS A 787 13.14 36.35 -2.14
N LEU A 788 14.23 35.61 -1.91
CA LEU A 788 14.68 35.25 -0.56
C LEU A 788 15.11 36.49 0.25
N LYS A 789 15.84 37.44 -0.38
CA LYS A 789 16.18 38.73 0.23
C LYS A 789 14.94 39.55 0.57
N GLY A 790 13.96 39.60 -0.34
CA GLY A 790 12.66 40.22 -0.11
C GLY A 790 11.91 39.62 1.09
N PHE A 791 11.96 38.29 1.25
CA PHE A 791 11.39 37.61 2.41
C PHE A 791 12.10 37.96 3.72
N CYS A 792 13.45 37.95 3.76
CA CYS A 792 14.22 38.35 4.94
C CYS A 792 13.88 39.79 5.37
N VAL A 793 13.87 40.74 4.43
CA VAL A 793 13.51 42.14 4.69
C VAL A 793 12.06 42.25 5.18
N LYS A 794 11.10 41.58 4.52
CA LYS A 794 9.67 41.57 4.91
C LYS A 794 9.43 40.94 6.29
N ARG A 795 10.35 40.09 6.78
CA ARG A 795 10.33 39.50 8.12
C ARG A 795 11.12 40.29 9.17
N GLY A 796 11.69 41.45 8.81
CA GLY A 796 12.49 42.29 9.71
C GLY A 796 13.95 41.81 9.90
N ILE A 797 14.40 40.83 9.11
CA ILE A 797 15.76 40.29 9.16
C ILE A 797 16.64 41.13 8.23
N THR A 798 16.95 42.37 8.64
CA THR A 798 17.77 43.32 7.88
C THR A 798 19.27 43.15 8.05
N ASN A 799 19.70 42.31 9.00
CA ASN A 799 21.10 42.20 9.44
C ASN A 799 21.90 41.09 8.74
N LEU A 800 21.31 40.42 7.74
CA LEU A 800 22.01 39.47 6.88
C LEU A 800 22.62 40.23 5.70
N SER A 801 23.93 40.10 5.52
CA SER A 801 24.60 40.63 4.34
C SER A 801 24.24 39.83 3.09
N ASP A 802 24.32 40.48 1.92
CA ASP A 802 24.10 39.82 0.62
C ASP A 802 25.05 38.62 0.40
N HIS A 803 26.23 38.63 1.01
CA HIS A 803 27.17 37.52 0.97
C HIS A 803 26.72 36.35 1.87
N GLU A 804 26.28 36.60 3.10
CA GLU A 804 25.73 35.55 3.98
C GLU A 804 24.51 34.89 3.31
N LEU A 805 23.62 35.69 2.72
CA LEU A 805 22.42 35.17 2.07
C LEU A 805 22.73 34.36 0.79
N ARG A 806 23.76 34.74 0.01
CA ARG A 806 24.25 33.89 -1.11
C ARG A 806 24.86 32.59 -0.61
N GLY A 807 25.73 32.64 0.40
CA GLY A 807 26.31 31.44 1.00
C GLY A 807 25.27 30.49 1.61
N MET A 808 24.13 31.01 2.09
CA MET A 808 23.00 30.19 2.52
C MET A 808 22.22 29.55 1.35
N ILE A 809 22.16 30.18 0.19
CA ILE A 809 21.60 29.57 -1.03
C ILE A 809 22.56 28.48 -1.52
N GLU A 810 23.84 28.79 -1.68
CA GLU A 810 24.89 27.85 -2.15
C GLU A 810 25.03 26.60 -1.26
N GLN A 811 24.75 26.69 0.05
CA GLN A 811 24.76 25.53 0.96
C GLN A 811 23.54 24.61 0.82
N VAL A 812 22.50 25.04 0.12
CA VAL A 812 21.16 24.48 0.18
C VAL A 812 20.59 24.14 -1.20
N ASP A 813 21.03 24.86 -2.24
CA ASP A 813 20.85 24.58 -3.67
C ASP A 813 21.75 23.40 -4.10
N ILE A 814 21.44 22.21 -3.59
CA ILE A 814 22.23 20.97 -3.76
C ILE A 814 22.30 20.52 -5.23
N ASP A 815 21.41 21.04 -6.09
CA ASP A 815 21.31 20.68 -7.50
C ASP A 815 21.71 21.81 -8.48
N ASP A 816 22.38 22.86 -7.98
CA ASP A 816 22.94 23.98 -8.75
C ASP A 816 21.91 24.66 -9.68
N ARG A 817 20.63 24.71 -9.29
CA ARG A 817 19.55 25.29 -10.12
C ARG A 817 19.47 26.82 -10.03
N GLY A 818 20.27 27.45 -9.18
CA GLY A 818 20.34 28.90 -8.99
C GLY A 818 19.21 29.46 -8.11
N GLY A 819 18.59 28.61 -7.29
CA GLY A 819 17.41 28.96 -6.51
C GLY A 819 17.04 27.87 -5.49
N VAL A 820 16.38 28.28 -4.41
CA VAL A 820 16.08 27.40 -3.28
C VAL A 820 14.68 26.79 -3.42
N ASP A 821 14.60 25.47 -3.44
CA ASP A 821 13.33 24.74 -3.46
C ASP A 821 12.61 24.74 -2.09
N PHE A 822 11.46 24.06 -1.98
CA PHE A 822 10.70 24.01 -0.73
C PHE A 822 11.48 23.36 0.44
N TRP A 823 12.25 22.30 0.18
CA TRP A 823 13.01 21.61 1.20
C TRP A 823 14.21 22.44 1.65
N GLY A 824 14.88 23.09 0.72
CA GLY A 824 15.92 24.05 1.01
C GLY A 824 15.43 25.25 1.82
N PHE A 825 14.26 25.80 1.48
CA PHE A 825 13.65 26.89 2.26
C PHE A 825 13.32 26.44 3.69
N THR A 826 12.92 25.18 3.87
CA THR A 826 12.70 24.57 5.18
C THR A 826 14.01 24.47 5.97
N ALA A 827 15.11 24.04 5.34
CA ALA A 827 16.44 24.01 5.96
C ALA A 827 16.91 25.42 6.37
N ILE A 828 16.72 26.42 5.51
CA ILE A 828 17.00 27.84 5.79
C ILE A 828 16.17 28.35 6.98
N GLN A 829 14.89 28.00 7.08
CA GLN A 829 14.05 28.40 8.22
C GLN A 829 14.54 27.82 9.54
N VAL A 830 14.88 26.53 9.58
CA VAL A 830 15.44 25.88 10.78
C VAL A 830 16.79 26.51 11.16
N PHE A 831 17.66 26.76 10.17
CA PHE A 831 18.97 27.39 10.39
C PHE A 831 18.86 28.83 10.93
N LEU A 832 17.97 29.64 10.35
CA LEU A 832 17.70 31.01 10.82
C LEU A 832 17.11 31.04 12.23
N GLY A 833 16.19 30.13 12.55
CA GLY A 833 15.63 30.00 13.90
C GLY A 833 16.72 29.74 14.94
N LEU A 834 17.66 28.85 14.64
CA LEU A 834 18.79 28.52 15.51
C LEU A 834 19.80 29.69 15.62
N GLN A 835 20.21 30.30 14.50
CA GLN A 835 21.18 31.40 14.52
C GLN A 835 20.65 32.68 15.19
N LEU A 836 19.39 33.05 14.96
CA LEU A 836 18.81 34.26 15.54
C LEU A 836 18.55 34.09 17.04
N GLY A 837 18.13 32.89 17.48
CA GLY A 837 18.06 32.54 18.90
C GLY A 837 19.42 32.60 19.59
N ALA A 838 20.48 32.12 18.95
CA ALA A 838 21.86 32.19 19.48
C ALA A 838 22.44 33.62 19.51
N ARG A 839 21.96 34.53 18.65
CA ARG A 839 22.37 35.94 18.62
C ARG A 839 21.57 36.86 19.56
N GLY A 840 20.62 36.33 20.32
CA GLY A 840 19.83 37.10 21.30
C GLY A 840 18.94 38.17 20.67
N VAL A 841 18.51 37.98 19.41
CA VAL A 841 17.61 38.91 18.72
C VAL A 841 16.17 38.59 19.15
N ASP A 842 15.41 39.59 19.60
CA ASP A 842 14.00 39.42 19.96
C ASP A 842 13.20 38.87 18.78
N LEU A 843 12.75 37.62 18.91
CA LEU A 843 12.03 36.91 17.87
C LEU A 843 10.55 37.32 17.88
N PRO A 844 9.95 37.68 16.73
CA PRO A 844 8.51 37.95 16.66
C PRO A 844 7.71 36.70 17.10
N GLY A 845 6.61 36.90 17.82
CA GLY A 845 5.96 35.88 18.66
C GLY A 845 5.58 34.53 18.01
N TRP A 846 5.53 34.44 16.68
CA TRP A 846 5.35 33.18 15.95
C TRP A 846 6.58 32.25 15.98
N LEU A 847 7.76 32.76 16.34
CA LEU A 847 8.97 31.98 16.67
C LEU A 847 9.09 31.71 18.18
N GLY A 848 8.38 32.47 19.02
CA GLY A 848 8.40 32.34 20.49
C GLY A 848 7.88 30.99 21.00
N PHE A 849 7.14 30.25 20.18
CA PHE A 849 6.67 28.89 20.49
C PHE A 849 7.83 27.88 20.66
N MET A 850 9.04 28.19 20.18
CA MET A 850 10.24 27.37 20.41
C MET A 850 11.08 27.81 21.64
N THR A 851 10.77 28.93 22.29
CA THR A 851 11.62 29.51 23.35
C THR A 851 10.94 29.65 24.72
N GLN A 852 9.71 29.14 24.88
CA GLN A 852 8.92 29.27 26.13
C GLN A 852 9.37 28.29 27.25
N THR A 853 10.63 28.38 27.67
CA THR A 853 11.19 27.63 28.82
C THR A 853 12.10 28.48 29.73
N GLN A 854 12.27 29.78 29.48
CA GLN A 854 13.26 30.61 30.20
C GLN A 854 12.83 31.19 31.57
N HIS A 855 11.65 30.87 32.10
CA HIS A 855 11.21 31.40 33.42
C HIS A 855 11.68 30.59 34.64
N PHE A 856 12.48 29.52 34.46
CA PHE A 856 13.02 28.71 35.56
C PHE A 856 14.53 28.47 35.42
N LEU A 857 15.35 29.50 35.70
CA LEU A 857 16.78 29.36 35.98
C LEU A 857 17.21 30.25 37.16
N PRO A 858 17.89 29.71 38.20
CA PRO A 858 18.44 30.51 39.29
C PRO A 858 19.72 31.23 38.86
N LYS A 859 19.94 32.43 39.39
CA LYS A 859 21.22 33.17 39.22
C LYS A 859 22.37 32.39 39.86
N LEU A 860 23.45 32.18 39.11
CA LEU A 860 24.74 31.67 39.59
C LEU A 860 25.85 32.75 39.48
N PRO A 861 26.90 32.67 40.31
CA PRO A 861 27.84 33.79 40.54
C PRO A 861 28.95 33.90 39.48
N PRO A 862 29.66 35.04 39.41
CA PRO A 862 30.77 35.23 38.47
C PRO A 862 32.00 34.39 38.84
N ALA A 863 32.60 33.75 37.83
CA ALA A 863 33.86 33.01 37.95
C ALA A 863 35.09 33.92 37.68
N PRO A 864 36.28 33.60 38.22
CA PRO A 864 37.39 34.55 38.32
C PRO A 864 38.29 34.62 37.07
N SER A 865 38.98 35.75 36.93
CA SER A 865 39.99 36.04 35.92
C SER A 865 41.34 35.34 36.20
N PRO A 866 42.01 34.76 35.18
CA PRO A 866 43.40 34.32 35.30
C PRO A 866 44.38 35.38 34.77
N THR A 867 45.38 35.73 35.59
CA THR A 867 46.53 36.59 35.21
C THR A 867 47.82 35.84 35.48
N ALA A 868 48.75 35.84 34.50
CA ALA A 868 50.17 35.49 34.61
C ALA A 868 50.52 34.02 35.00
N ALA A 869 51.66 33.43 34.60
CA ALA A 869 52.63 33.68 33.50
C ALA A 869 53.64 32.51 33.43
N LEU A 870 54.57 32.54 32.43
CA LEU A 870 55.87 31.82 32.36
C LEU A 870 55.83 30.31 31.97
N ASN A 871 56.69 29.76 31.09
CA ASN A 871 57.71 30.34 30.18
C ASN A 871 58.26 29.31 29.13
N VAL A 872 59.00 29.76 28.09
CA VAL A 872 60.07 29.04 27.31
C VAL A 872 59.63 27.86 26.38
N THR A 873 60.00 27.68 25.09
CA THR A 873 60.77 28.43 24.04
C THR A 873 60.48 27.89 22.61
N ALA A 874 60.48 28.78 21.59
CA ALA A 874 61.05 28.75 20.19
C ALA A 874 61.23 27.44 19.35
N PRO A 875 61.46 27.49 18.00
CA PRO A 875 61.30 28.58 17.01
C PRO A 875 60.46 28.23 15.74
N LEU A 876 60.15 29.24 14.91
CA LEU A 876 59.48 29.13 13.60
C LEU A 876 60.46 29.10 12.40
N PRO A 877 60.09 28.48 11.27
CA PRO A 877 60.53 28.87 9.92
C PRO A 877 59.41 29.60 9.12
N PRO A 878 59.75 30.37 8.06
CA PRO A 878 58.90 31.44 7.55
C PRO A 878 58.02 31.10 6.33
N ALA A 879 56.96 31.88 6.13
CA ALA A 879 56.18 31.94 4.89
C ALA A 879 56.78 32.93 3.89
N SER A 880 56.65 32.64 2.59
CA SER A 880 57.05 33.54 1.49
C SER A 880 55.94 33.68 0.45
N TYR A 881 55.48 34.93 0.27
CA TYR A 881 54.76 35.38 -0.92
C TYR A 881 55.72 35.45 -2.13
N PRO A 882 55.18 35.39 -3.35
CA PRO A 882 55.73 36.19 -4.45
C PRO A 882 54.68 37.10 -5.09
N GLY A 883 55.03 38.38 -5.23
CA GLY A 883 54.35 39.35 -6.09
C GLY A 883 54.87 39.31 -7.54
N PRO A 884 54.35 40.19 -8.43
CA PRO A 884 54.47 40.04 -9.88
C PRO A 884 55.72 40.68 -10.52
N GLY A 885 56.17 40.15 -11.67
CA GLY A 885 57.30 40.68 -12.45
C GLY A 885 57.20 40.37 -13.96
N LYS A 886 57.49 41.37 -14.80
CA LYS A 886 57.34 41.39 -16.27
C LYS A 886 58.53 40.77 -17.03
N ALA A 887 58.31 40.27 -18.27
CA ALA A 887 58.85 40.82 -19.54
C ALA A 887 59.24 39.77 -20.62
N GLY A 888 58.87 40.06 -21.89
CA GLY A 888 59.37 39.44 -23.13
C GLY A 888 58.70 38.12 -23.56
N GLY A 889 58.32 37.86 -24.82
CA GLY A 889 58.19 38.72 -26.00
C GLY A 889 58.54 37.97 -27.32
N THR A 890 57.63 37.94 -28.31
CA THR A 890 57.86 37.93 -29.79
C THR A 890 56.62 37.49 -30.61
N ALA A 891 56.54 37.99 -31.86
CA ALA A 891 55.75 37.51 -33.02
C ALA A 891 54.21 37.70 -33.08
N SER A 892 53.81 38.76 -33.81
CA SER A 892 52.55 38.95 -34.56
C SER A 892 52.50 38.06 -35.84
N PRO A 893 51.43 38.05 -36.70
CA PRO A 893 50.33 39.03 -36.85
C PRO A 893 48.87 38.51 -36.99
N GLU A 894 47.92 39.41 -36.65
CA GLU A 894 46.77 39.95 -37.42
C GLU A 894 46.28 39.31 -38.76
N PRO A 895 45.01 39.55 -39.22
CA PRO A 895 44.26 40.82 -39.04
C PRO A 895 42.72 40.82 -38.78
N LEU A 896 42.32 41.86 -38.02
CA LEU A 896 41.22 42.83 -38.26
C LEU A 896 39.87 42.39 -38.88
N SER A 897 38.76 42.66 -38.15
CA SER A 897 37.58 43.49 -38.54
C SER A 897 36.32 43.09 -37.73
N GLN A 898 35.34 43.95 -37.40
CA GLN A 898 35.23 45.42 -37.49
C GLN A 898 34.29 45.99 -36.38
N SER A 899 33.78 47.21 -36.54
CA SER A 899 33.01 48.01 -35.56
C SER A 899 31.47 47.93 -35.68
N LEU A 900 30.82 48.18 -34.54
CA LEU A 900 29.53 48.88 -34.24
C LEU A 900 28.97 49.84 -35.35
N PRO A 901 27.65 50.21 -35.34
CA PRO A 901 26.85 50.51 -34.14
C PRO A 901 25.36 50.12 -34.11
N LEU A 902 24.72 50.45 -32.97
CA LEU A 902 23.28 50.54 -32.72
C LEU A 902 22.59 51.58 -33.62
N ASP A 903 21.35 51.29 -34.05
CA ASP A 903 20.20 52.21 -33.95
C ASP A 903 18.88 51.46 -34.28
N GLY A 904 17.78 51.88 -33.64
CA GLY A 904 16.40 51.59 -34.09
C GLY A 904 15.81 52.82 -34.80
N PRO A 905 14.48 52.96 -34.96
CA PRO A 905 13.39 52.06 -34.56
C PRO A 905 12.30 51.82 -35.66
N ALA A 906 11.24 51.11 -35.27
CA ALA A 906 9.86 51.19 -35.80
C ALA A 906 9.54 50.71 -37.24
N ALA A 907 8.91 49.53 -37.32
CA ALA A 907 7.71 49.25 -38.12
C ALA A 907 6.94 48.08 -37.46
#